data_AF-A0A8J4AWQ3-F1
#
_entry.id   AF-A0A8J4AWQ3-F1
#
_cell.length_a   1.000
_cell.length_b   1.000
_cell.length_c   1.000
_cell.angle_alpha   90.00
_cell.angle_beta   90.00
_cell.angle_gamma   90.00
#
_symmetry.space_group_name_H-M   'P 1'
#
loop_
_entity.id
_entity.type
_entity.pdbx_description
1 polymer ?
#
loop_
_entity_poly.entity_id
_entity_poly.type
_entity_poly.pdbx_seq_one_letter_code
_entity_poly.pdbx_strand_id
1 'polypeptide(L)'
;MDEPQHGDSSGEPVLYHLLLTCSIRQRFTYLSLSDFTSLLLVNRVVGRFAESVLDRIFSRSDHTTEKYGTLLRKVRAAGTDIFNLSHALASLARSRWQGEELRASQLALAVLEWHSSSDLLRCPVVVAPLLAQFCGADMQTLQHAICCLGLAASIEQLQLADAYKPMRTEILKAAIADGNNLLLRSMCELWPNMQHVPEQGYFETDDEALINAAKNGDLQTLYYLHETSHVPCGVRNGKALICAAKIGDLQTLRYLHEIGHVACGVQNGEALIIAAAKGCLEAVRYLHETGHVPCDVQDGEALIRAAQQGNLMTLRYLHESGGVPCDVQDGEALIRAAQRGQLQTLHYLHETGGVPCDVQDRKALIRAAQQGNVQILRYLHETGGVTFRVGEFGSALLNAARRSDLQTLRYLHETGGVHCGMREERELLHAVMRGNDLQTVRNLHEFGGMPCRVSYGEALICAAMKGDLQTLRYLHESGGVPCNVRDGKALIHAAVKGDLQTLRYLHETGGVPCGVRDGLAIVRAAEEGHLEVVQFLHETGGVPCGVQDGLAIVLAAEEGHLEVLQFLHETGGVPCDVQDGEALIRAAQRGKLQTLRYLHQTGGVPCDVRDDLAIVLAVKEGHLEVVQFLHETGGVPCDVYVGEALLRAAQQGNLQILRYLHQTGGVPCGVRDGLAIVLAGKEGHIKVLQFLHETGDVPCDVYDGEALIRAAQQDNLQALRYLHESGGVPCNVRDGKALILAAQWGKLQTLHYLHETGDVPCGVQDGLAIVLAAEEGHLEVVRYLHQTGGVPCDVQDGEALIRAAQRGKLQTLHYLYATGGVPCGMEDGEAYT
;
A
#
# COMPACT_ATOMS: atom_id res chain seq x y z
N MET A 1 -30.57 -72.19 31.78
CA MET A 1 -31.36 -73.41 31.52
C MET A 1 -31.87 -73.30 30.10
N ASP A 2 -31.59 -74.38 29.36
CA ASP A 2 -32.06 -74.79 28.03
C ASP A 2 -31.71 -73.94 26.80
N GLU A 3 -30.85 -74.53 25.95
CA GLU A 3 -30.83 -74.28 24.50
C GLU A 3 -32.17 -74.71 23.87
N PRO A 4 -32.55 -74.15 22.70
CA PRO A 4 -32.32 -74.96 21.51
C PRO A 4 -31.88 -74.19 20.25
N GLN A 5 -31.39 -75.00 19.31
CA GLN A 5 -30.97 -74.72 17.94
C GLN A 5 -32.12 -74.25 17.03
N HIS A 6 -31.85 -73.31 16.13
CA HIS A 6 -31.93 -73.48 14.67
C HIS A 6 -31.51 -72.17 13.96
N GLY A 7 -30.79 -72.31 12.86
CA GLY A 7 -30.25 -71.18 12.08
C GLY A 7 -31.33 -70.39 11.33
N ASP A 8 -31.02 -69.13 11.04
CA ASP A 8 -30.77 -68.70 9.67
C ASP A 8 -30.26 -67.25 9.67
N SER A 9 -29.60 -66.92 8.58
CA SER A 9 -28.93 -65.67 8.24
C SER A 9 -29.73 -64.38 8.43
N SER A 10 -28.97 -63.28 8.62
CA SER A 10 -29.32 -61.86 8.47
C SER A 10 -30.11 -61.20 9.61
N GLY A 11 -29.44 -60.31 10.34
CA GLY A 11 -30.04 -59.44 11.35
C GLY A 11 -29.12 -58.30 11.79
N GLU A 12 -29.33 -57.11 11.25
CA GLU A 12 -29.46 -55.91 12.10
C GLU A 12 -30.76 -56.03 12.94
N PRO A 13 -31.11 -55.19 13.93
CA PRO A 13 -30.35 -54.39 14.91
C PRO A 13 -30.93 -54.48 16.35
N VAL A 14 -30.12 -54.66 17.42
CA VAL A 14 -30.58 -54.39 18.81
C VAL A 14 -29.42 -53.89 19.69
N LEU A 15 -29.08 -52.61 19.57
CA LEU A 15 -28.26 -51.92 20.60
C LEU A 15 -28.64 -50.45 20.82
N TYR A 16 -29.58 -49.93 20.03
CA TYR A 16 -30.04 -48.55 20.12
C TYR A 16 -30.98 -48.27 21.30
N HIS A 17 -31.49 -49.30 21.98
CA HIS A 17 -32.46 -49.14 23.09
C HIS A 17 -31.87 -49.36 24.50
N LEU A 18 -30.58 -49.74 24.64
CA LEU A 18 -29.97 -50.03 25.94
C LEU A 18 -29.10 -48.88 26.51
N LEU A 19 -28.76 -47.87 25.70
CA LEU A 19 -27.94 -46.73 26.14
C LEU A 19 -28.74 -45.50 26.58
N LEU A 20 -30.08 -45.53 26.48
CA LEU A 20 -30.94 -44.38 26.80
C LEU A 20 -31.58 -44.41 28.20
N THR A 21 -31.23 -45.37 29.07
CA THR A 21 -31.86 -45.49 30.41
C THR A 21 -30.90 -45.64 31.61
N CYS A 22 -29.58 -45.49 31.45
CA CYS A 22 -28.69 -45.39 32.60
C CYS A 22 -28.33 -43.93 32.92
N SER A 23 -29.06 -43.38 33.90
CA SER A 23 -28.67 -42.18 34.65
C SER A 23 -27.30 -42.40 35.31
N ILE A 24 -26.26 -41.76 34.79
CA ILE A 24 -24.95 -41.68 35.47
C ILE A 24 -24.79 -40.27 36.06
N ARG A 25 -25.49 -40.07 37.19
CA ARG A 25 -25.02 -39.20 38.26
C ARG A 25 -24.03 -40.04 39.08
N GLN A 26 -22.83 -39.48 39.32
CA GLN A 26 -21.76 -39.92 40.23
C GLN A 26 -20.56 -40.70 39.64
N ARG A 27 -19.37 -40.10 39.87
CA ARG A 27 -18.01 -40.66 40.05
C ARG A 27 -17.44 -41.57 38.94
N PHE A 28 -16.42 -41.06 38.23
CA PHE A 28 -15.32 -41.88 37.73
C PHE A 28 -13.97 -41.17 37.90
N THR A 29 -13.37 -41.40 39.07
CA THR A 29 -11.93 -41.55 39.26
C THR A 29 -11.60 -43.01 38.93
N TYR A 30 -10.52 -43.27 38.19
CA TYR A 30 -10.01 -44.58 37.72
C TYR A 30 -10.75 -45.22 36.54
N LEU A 31 -10.21 -45.00 35.33
CA LEU A 31 -10.28 -45.92 34.19
C LEU A 31 -8.87 -45.93 33.54
N SER A 32 -8.36 -47.13 33.26
CA SER A 32 -7.02 -47.39 32.70
C SER A 32 -6.95 -47.13 31.19
N LEU A 33 -5.78 -46.70 30.72
CA LEU A 33 -5.50 -46.20 29.37
C LEU A 33 -5.86 -47.16 28.20
N SER A 34 -6.10 -48.44 28.44
CA SER A 34 -6.40 -49.43 27.39
C SER A 34 -7.83 -49.35 26.83
N ASP A 35 -8.77 -48.74 27.55
CA ASP A 35 -10.16 -48.64 27.09
C ASP A 35 -10.41 -47.42 26.20
N PHE A 36 -9.50 -46.43 26.24
CA PHE A 36 -9.60 -45.20 25.46
C PHE A 36 -9.25 -45.37 23.99
N THR A 37 -8.35 -46.31 23.67
CA THR A 37 -7.92 -46.59 22.30
C THR A 37 -9.02 -47.24 21.45
N SER A 38 -9.96 -47.92 22.09
CA SER A 38 -11.06 -48.63 21.41
C SER A 38 -12.19 -47.71 20.94
N LEU A 39 -12.29 -46.50 21.53
CA LEU A 39 -13.38 -45.54 21.25
C LEU A 39 -13.09 -44.60 20.08
N LEU A 40 -11.86 -44.54 19.59
CA LEU A 40 -11.42 -43.58 18.56
C LEU A 40 -11.47 -44.12 17.12
N LEU A 41 -11.94 -45.36 16.90
CA LEU A 41 -11.89 -46.00 15.59
C LEU A 41 -13.10 -45.73 14.67
N VAL A 42 -13.92 -44.69 14.93
CA VAL A 42 -15.06 -44.35 14.06
C VAL A 42 -15.04 -42.87 13.67
N ASN A 43 -14.59 -42.65 12.43
CA ASN A 43 -14.21 -41.38 11.82
C ASN A 43 -15.40 -40.43 11.47
N ARG A 44 -16.42 -40.31 12.33
CA ARG A 44 -17.58 -39.42 12.11
C ARG A 44 -18.06 -38.63 13.34
N VAL A 45 -17.40 -38.77 14.50
CA VAL A 45 -17.86 -38.13 15.76
C VAL A 45 -17.16 -36.78 16.05
N VAL A 46 -16.07 -36.47 15.34
CA VAL A 46 -15.15 -35.36 15.67
C VAL A 46 -15.81 -33.97 15.63
N GLY A 47 -16.67 -33.70 14.64
CA GLY A 47 -17.37 -32.41 14.53
C GLY A 47 -18.36 -32.15 15.67
N ARG A 48 -19.06 -33.19 16.14
CA ARG A 48 -20.03 -33.07 17.25
C ARG A 48 -19.36 -32.97 18.63
N PHE A 49 -18.14 -33.49 18.76
CA PHE A 49 -17.37 -33.40 19.99
C PHE A 49 -16.85 -31.97 20.23
N ALA A 50 -16.34 -31.31 19.19
CA ALA A 50 -15.92 -29.91 19.26
C ALA A 50 -17.09 -28.95 19.55
N GLU A 51 -18.27 -29.17 18.93
CA GLU A 51 -19.49 -28.41 19.24
C GLU A 51 -19.93 -28.61 20.71
N SER A 52 -19.88 -29.83 21.25
CA SER A 52 -20.24 -30.15 22.65
C SER A 52 -19.31 -29.51 23.69
N VAL A 53 -18.01 -29.44 23.40
CA VAL A 53 -17.02 -28.81 24.27
C VAL A 53 -17.17 -27.28 24.27
N LEU A 54 -17.38 -26.67 23.10
CA LEU A 54 -17.63 -25.23 23.00
C LEU A 54 -18.95 -24.84 23.67
N ASP A 55 -20.03 -25.62 23.49
CA ASP A 55 -21.30 -25.38 24.18
C ASP A 55 -21.17 -25.50 25.72
N ARG A 56 -20.33 -26.41 26.24
CA ARG A 56 -20.07 -26.52 27.68
C ARG A 56 -19.24 -25.37 28.25
N ILE A 57 -18.31 -24.81 27.47
CA ILE A 57 -17.47 -23.69 27.90
C ILE A 57 -18.28 -22.39 27.91
N PHE A 58 -19.13 -22.17 26.90
CA PHE A 58 -19.87 -20.92 26.73
C PHE A 58 -21.28 -20.91 27.37
N SER A 59 -21.84 -22.06 27.76
CA SER A 59 -23.12 -22.13 28.50
C SER A 59 -23.07 -21.56 29.94
N ARG A 60 -21.93 -21.00 30.36
CA ARG A 60 -21.76 -20.34 31.67
C ARG A 60 -21.32 -18.88 31.59
N SER A 61 -21.28 -18.27 30.41
CA SER A 61 -20.88 -16.87 30.24
C SER A 61 -22.04 -16.04 29.68
N ASP A 62 -22.57 -15.10 30.46
CA ASP A 62 -23.75 -14.28 30.10
C ASP A 62 -23.48 -13.15 29.10
N HIS A 63 -22.30 -13.04 28.48
CA HIS A 63 -21.98 -11.92 27.58
C HIS A 63 -21.31 -12.32 26.24
N THR A 64 -21.88 -11.77 25.15
CA THR A 64 -21.40 -11.66 23.75
C THR A 64 -21.76 -12.79 22.75
N THR A 65 -23.04 -12.85 22.35
CA THR A 65 -23.59 -13.76 21.34
C THR A 65 -23.12 -13.51 19.90
N GLU A 66 -22.61 -12.33 19.56
CA GLU A 66 -22.27 -11.96 18.18
C GLU A 66 -20.88 -12.47 17.72
N LYS A 67 -19.90 -12.50 18.63
CA LYS A 67 -18.57 -13.09 18.39
C LYS A 67 -18.60 -14.62 18.38
N TYR A 68 -19.44 -15.22 19.24
CA TYR A 68 -19.69 -16.67 19.25
C TYR A 68 -20.30 -17.16 17.94
N GLY A 69 -21.31 -16.44 17.42
CA GLY A 69 -21.98 -16.79 16.16
C GLY A 69 -21.13 -16.64 14.90
N THR A 70 -20.12 -15.75 14.91
CA THR A 70 -19.13 -15.62 13.82
C THR A 70 -18.06 -16.70 13.91
N LEU A 71 -17.69 -17.13 15.12
CA LEU A 71 -16.75 -18.23 15.36
C LEU A 71 -17.30 -19.59 14.96
N LEU A 72 -18.54 -19.91 15.37
CA LEU A 72 -19.25 -21.13 14.94
C LEU A 72 -19.41 -21.18 13.42
N ARG A 73 -19.62 -20.04 12.76
CA ARG A 73 -19.66 -19.96 11.29
C ARG A 73 -18.30 -20.24 10.65
N LYS A 74 -17.20 -19.73 11.21
CA LYS A 74 -15.85 -20.01 10.71
C LYS A 74 -15.43 -21.47 10.93
N VAL A 75 -15.77 -22.05 12.08
CA VAL A 75 -15.50 -23.47 12.38
C VAL A 75 -16.36 -24.39 11.48
N ARG A 76 -17.62 -24.04 11.22
CA ARG A 76 -18.47 -24.76 10.26
C ARG A 76 -18.04 -24.59 8.80
N ALA A 77 -17.50 -23.42 8.43
CA ALA A 77 -16.99 -23.15 7.09
C ALA A 77 -15.64 -23.83 6.81
N ALA A 78 -14.81 -24.07 7.84
CA ALA A 78 -13.51 -24.70 7.70
C ALA A 78 -13.58 -26.22 7.41
N GLY A 79 -14.71 -26.88 7.68
CA GLY A 79 -14.85 -28.32 7.43
C GLY A 79 -13.77 -29.16 8.12
N THR A 80 -13.38 -30.29 7.50
CA THR A 80 -12.33 -31.22 7.99
C THR A 80 -10.89 -30.72 7.78
N ASP A 81 -10.69 -29.45 7.45
CA ASP A 81 -9.38 -28.93 7.04
C ASP A 81 -8.59 -28.34 8.24
N ILE A 82 -7.54 -29.07 8.64
CA ILE A 82 -6.84 -28.95 9.92
C ILE A 82 -6.04 -27.64 10.04
N PHE A 83 -5.53 -27.10 8.93
CA PHE A 83 -4.69 -25.88 8.91
C PHE A 83 -5.49 -24.60 9.17
N ASN A 84 -6.74 -24.53 8.72
CA ASN A 84 -7.59 -23.37 8.94
C ASN A 84 -8.15 -23.34 10.37
N LEU A 85 -8.37 -24.53 10.95
CA LEU A 85 -8.82 -24.68 12.33
C LEU A 85 -7.73 -24.23 13.32
N SER A 86 -6.47 -24.61 13.08
CA SER A 86 -5.34 -24.22 13.93
C SER A 86 -5.05 -22.71 13.87
N HIS A 87 -5.15 -22.11 12.67
CA HIS A 87 -4.97 -20.67 12.52
C HIS A 87 -6.10 -19.85 13.20
N ALA A 88 -7.33 -20.35 13.19
CA ALA A 88 -8.46 -19.72 13.87
C ALA A 88 -8.27 -19.74 15.40
N LEU A 89 -7.85 -20.89 15.95
CA LEU A 89 -7.56 -21.07 17.38
C LEU A 89 -6.33 -20.26 17.84
N ALA A 90 -5.30 -20.15 17.00
CA ALA A 90 -4.12 -19.31 17.27
C ALA A 90 -4.44 -17.81 17.29
N SER A 91 -5.43 -17.35 16.51
CA SER A 91 -5.89 -15.94 16.58
C SER A 91 -6.65 -15.65 17.87
N LEU A 92 -7.33 -16.66 18.44
CA LEU A 92 -8.03 -16.61 19.71
C LEU A 92 -7.04 -16.39 20.88
N ALA A 93 -5.90 -17.10 20.87
CA ALA A 93 -4.85 -16.98 21.90
C ALA A 93 -4.13 -15.61 21.90
N ARG A 94 -4.04 -14.92 20.75
CA ARG A 94 -3.42 -13.58 20.66
C ARG A 94 -4.31 -12.45 21.20
N SER A 95 -5.61 -12.69 21.37
CA SER A 95 -6.47 -11.71 22.02
C SER A 95 -6.14 -11.67 23.52
N ARG A 96 -5.62 -10.55 24.03
CA ARG A 96 -5.31 -10.39 25.46
C ARG A 96 -6.59 -10.46 26.29
N TRP A 97 -6.89 -11.63 26.88
CA TRP A 97 -7.89 -11.74 27.93
C TRP A 97 -7.21 -11.40 29.26
N GLN A 98 -7.50 -10.22 29.81
CA GLN A 98 -7.05 -9.87 31.15
C GLN A 98 -7.70 -10.83 32.17
N GLY A 99 -6.90 -11.73 32.76
CA GLY A 99 -7.27 -12.41 34.00
C GLY A 99 -7.30 -13.94 34.02
N GLU A 100 -7.05 -14.67 32.93
CA GLU A 100 -7.10 -16.15 32.94
C GLU A 100 -6.00 -16.82 32.10
N GLU A 101 -4.73 -16.62 32.48
CA GLU A 101 -3.56 -17.24 31.83
C GLU A 101 -3.58 -18.79 31.87
N LEU A 102 -4.23 -19.39 32.87
CA LEU A 102 -4.33 -20.84 33.06
C LEU A 102 -5.20 -21.55 32.00
N ARG A 103 -6.14 -20.84 31.36
CA ARG A 103 -7.07 -21.45 30.38
C ARG A 103 -6.51 -21.44 28.97
N ALA A 104 -5.69 -20.45 28.62
CA ALA A 104 -5.01 -20.38 27.32
C ALA A 104 -3.90 -21.43 27.22
N SER A 105 -3.14 -21.66 28.30
CA SER A 105 -2.11 -22.69 28.38
C SER A 105 -2.68 -24.12 28.31
N GLN A 106 -3.84 -24.37 28.93
CA GLN A 106 -4.56 -25.66 28.80
C GLN A 106 -5.12 -25.89 27.39
N LEU A 107 -5.62 -24.84 26.72
CA LEU A 107 -6.08 -24.92 25.33
C LEU A 107 -4.94 -25.19 24.36
N ALA A 108 -3.77 -24.58 24.59
CA ALA A 108 -2.57 -24.80 23.80
C ALA A 108 -1.95 -26.19 24.05
N LEU A 109 -1.99 -26.71 25.29
CA LEU A 109 -1.61 -28.09 25.62
C LEU A 109 -2.51 -29.12 24.91
N ALA A 110 -3.82 -28.90 24.88
CA ALA A 110 -4.76 -29.77 24.15
C ALA A 110 -4.52 -29.75 22.63
N VAL A 111 -4.09 -28.61 22.06
CA VAL A 111 -3.71 -28.51 20.64
C VAL A 111 -2.37 -29.20 20.35
N LEU A 112 -1.42 -29.16 21.29
CA LEU A 112 -0.14 -29.89 21.18
C LEU A 112 -0.33 -31.40 21.31
N GLU A 113 -1.20 -31.87 22.22
CA GLU A 113 -1.60 -33.29 22.32
C GLU A 113 -2.38 -33.76 21.09
N TRP A 114 -3.12 -32.86 20.42
CA TRP A 114 -3.77 -33.16 19.14
C TRP A 114 -2.75 -33.37 18.01
N HIS A 115 -1.68 -32.57 17.98
CA HIS A 115 -0.63 -32.64 16.94
C HIS A 115 0.45 -33.72 17.18
N SER A 116 0.59 -34.25 18.40
CA SER A 116 1.52 -35.36 18.73
C SER A 116 1.19 -36.69 18.03
N SER A 117 0.08 -36.75 17.29
CA SER A 117 -0.34 -37.90 16.49
C SER A 117 -0.06 -37.76 14.97
N SER A 118 0.60 -36.67 14.53
CA SER A 118 0.89 -36.41 13.11
C SER A 118 2.38 -36.12 12.85
N ASP A 119 2.93 -36.64 11.75
CA ASP A 119 4.35 -36.51 11.33
C ASP A 119 4.83 -35.07 11.05
N LEU A 120 3.96 -34.06 11.22
CA LEU A 120 4.24 -32.63 11.02
C LEU A 120 5.15 -32.01 12.10
N LEU A 121 5.41 -32.72 13.20
CA LEU A 121 6.29 -32.26 14.29
C LEU A 121 7.78 -32.15 13.93
N ARG A 122 8.17 -32.51 12.71
CA ARG A 122 9.54 -32.36 12.21
C ARG A 122 9.84 -31.01 11.56
N CYS A 123 8.86 -30.10 11.45
CA CYS A 123 9.02 -28.83 10.74
C CYS A 123 9.28 -27.65 11.71
N PRO A 124 10.54 -27.18 11.86
CA PRO A 124 10.92 -26.19 12.88
C PRO A 124 10.24 -24.82 12.73
N VAL A 125 9.78 -24.48 11.52
CA VAL A 125 9.08 -23.21 11.19
C VAL A 125 7.70 -23.12 11.85
N VAL A 126 7.06 -24.26 12.17
CA VAL A 126 5.72 -24.31 12.76
C VAL A 126 5.77 -24.32 14.29
N VAL A 127 6.75 -25.00 14.87
CA VAL A 127 6.82 -25.29 16.31
C VAL A 127 7.39 -24.11 17.12
N ALA A 128 8.33 -23.34 16.56
CA ALA A 128 8.95 -22.20 17.24
C ALA A 128 7.95 -21.08 17.66
N PRO A 129 7.02 -20.61 16.80
CA PRO A 129 6.04 -19.58 17.20
C PRO A 129 4.93 -20.09 18.13
N LEU A 130 4.75 -21.42 18.25
CA LEU A 130 3.84 -22.04 19.22
C LEU A 130 4.47 -22.12 20.62
N LEU A 131 5.77 -22.43 20.70
CA LEU A 131 6.50 -22.43 21.97
C LEU A 131 6.71 -21.03 22.54
N ALA A 132 6.94 -20.03 21.68
CA ALA A 132 7.01 -18.62 22.09
C ALA A 132 5.71 -18.09 22.73
N GLN A 133 4.56 -18.74 22.52
CA GLN A 133 3.29 -18.35 23.15
C GLN A 133 3.17 -18.80 24.61
N PHE A 134 4.08 -19.66 25.10
CA PHE A 134 4.14 -20.10 26.49
C PHE A 134 5.08 -19.25 27.36
N CYS A 135 5.56 -18.10 26.86
CA CYS A 135 6.51 -17.19 27.53
C CYS A 135 6.04 -16.56 28.85
N GLY A 136 4.89 -16.95 29.41
CA GLY A 136 4.44 -16.61 30.76
C GLY A 136 4.13 -17.81 31.67
N ALA A 137 4.37 -19.05 31.22
CA ALA A 137 4.03 -20.26 31.98
C ALA A 137 5.12 -20.68 32.97
N ASP A 138 4.72 -21.38 34.03
CA ASP A 138 5.58 -21.96 35.07
C ASP A 138 6.41 -23.14 34.55
N MET A 139 7.54 -23.40 35.21
CA MET A 139 8.61 -24.32 34.75
C MET A 139 8.11 -25.74 34.43
N GLN A 140 7.13 -26.24 35.17
CA GLN A 140 6.54 -27.57 34.94
C GLN A 140 5.75 -27.65 33.64
N THR A 141 5.11 -26.56 33.24
CA THR A 141 4.25 -26.47 32.05
C THR A 141 5.08 -26.37 30.78
N LEU A 142 6.21 -25.64 30.87
CA LEU A 142 7.19 -25.54 29.79
C LEU A 142 7.97 -26.86 29.63
N GLN A 143 8.34 -27.54 30.73
CA GLN A 143 8.89 -28.89 30.70
C GLN A 143 7.91 -29.91 30.11
N HIS A 144 6.62 -29.85 30.47
CA HIS A 144 5.60 -30.72 29.89
C HIS A 144 5.44 -30.48 28.39
N ALA A 145 5.41 -29.23 27.92
CA ALA A 145 5.32 -28.92 26.50
C ALA A 145 6.52 -29.44 25.70
N ILE A 146 7.75 -29.31 26.25
CA ILE A 146 8.98 -29.85 25.65
C ILE A 146 8.97 -31.39 25.65
N CYS A 147 8.46 -32.02 26.71
CA CYS A 147 8.30 -33.48 26.80
C CYS A 147 7.24 -34.01 25.82
N CYS A 148 6.09 -33.34 25.67
CA CYS A 148 5.01 -33.70 24.75
C CYS A 148 5.43 -33.58 23.27
N LEU A 149 6.37 -32.70 22.95
CA LEU A 149 6.98 -32.59 21.61
C LEU A 149 8.01 -33.71 21.30
N GLY A 150 8.22 -34.66 22.21
CA GLY A 150 9.13 -35.79 22.02
C GLY A 150 10.63 -35.44 22.06
N LEU A 151 10.99 -34.23 22.49
CA LEU A 151 12.38 -33.80 22.58
C LEU A 151 13.11 -34.42 23.79
N ALA A 152 12.42 -34.73 24.88
CA ALA A 152 13.06 -35.32 26.06
C ALA A 152 13.54 -36.77 25.85
N ALA A 153 12.86 -37.56 25.00
CA ALA A 153 13.23 -38.95 24.75
C ALA A 153 14.39 -39.12 23.74
N SER A 154 14.96 -38.02 23.24
CA SER A 154 16.07 -38.05 22.28
C SER A 154 17.27 -37.17 22.66
N ILE A 155 17.24 -36.44 23.78
CA ILE A 155 18.38 -35.63 24.24
C ILE A 155 19.57 -36.50 24.66
N GLU A 156 19.35 -37.74 25.12
CA GLU A 156 20.43 -38.71 25.37
C GLU A 156 20.94 -39.43 24.10
N GLN A 157 20.27 -39.29 22.94
CA GLN A 157 20.66 -39.97 21.68
C GLN A 157 21.03 -39.03 20.52
N LEU A 158 21.04 -37.71 20.71
CA LEU A 158 21.27 -36.73 19.62
C LEU A 158 22.70 -36.18 19.61
N GLN A 159 23.62 -36.93 19.00
CA GLN A 159 24.95 -36.45 18.58
C GLN A 159 24.94 -35.64 17.26
N LEU A 160 23.83 -34.98 16.89
CA LEU A 160 23.74 -34.19 15.65
C LEU A 160 23.29 -32.76 15.94
N ALA A 161 24.27 -31.88 16.19
CA ALA A 161 24.08 -30.48 16.59
C ALA A 161 23.68 -29.52 15.45
N ASP A 162 23.73 -29.94 14.18
CA ASP A 162 23.62 -29.02 13.04
C ASP A 162 22.20 -28.81 12.48
N ALA A 163 21.28 -29.78 12.59
CA ALA A 163 19.96 -29.71 11.95
C ALA A 163 18.96 -28.74 12.62
N TYR A 164 19.24 -28.31 13.86
CA TYR A 164 18.33 -27.49 14.67
C TYR A 164 18.82 -26.06 14.90
N LYS A 165 19.96 -25.66 14.31
CA LYS A 165 20.50 -24.30 14.37
C LYS A 165 19.47 -23.19 14.08
N PRO A 166 18.72 -23.20 12.97
CA PRO A 166 17.78 -22.11 12.65
C PRO A 166 16.61 -22.01 13.63
N MET A 167 16.16 -23.15 14.19
CA MET A 167 15.11 -23.18 15.21
C MET A 167 15.57 -22.55 16.53
N ARG A 168 16.83 -22.81 16.91
CA ARG A 168 17.48 -22.18 18.08
C ARG A 168 17.54 -20.67 17.91
N THR A 169 17.90 -20.19 16.72
CA THR A 169 18.02 -18.75 16.42
C THR A 169 16.68 -18.02 16.53
N GLU A 170 15.59 -18.58 15.99
CA GLU A 170 14.27 -17.93 16.04
C GLU A 170 13.66 -17.90 17.45
N ILE A 171 13.87 -18.95 18.25
CA ILE A 171 13.42 -18.97 19.65
C ILE A 171 14.22 -17.96 20.49
N LEU A 172 15.53 -17.86 20.25
CA LEU A 172 16.37 -16.86 20.93
C LEU A 172 15.92 -15.43 20.59
N LYS A 173 15.65 -15.14 19.30
CA LYS A 173 15.12 -13.84 18.85
C LYS A 173 13.81 -13.49 19.54
N ALA A 174 12.89 -14.45 19.68
CA ALA A 174 11.61 -14.23 20.36
C ALA A 174 11.79 -13.99 21.87
N ALA A 175 12.66 -14.77 22.53
CA ALA A 175 12.96 -14.63 23.96
C ALA A 175 13.59 -13.28 24.30
N ILE A 176 14.49 -12.81 23.43
CA ILE A 176 15.16 -11.50 23.52
C ILE A 176 14.16 -10.37 23.25
N ALA A 177 13.27 -10.51 22.27
CA ALA A 177 12.25 -9.51 21.95
C ALA A 177 11.29 -9.27 23.13
N ASP A 178 10.96 -10.32 23.88
CA ASP A 178 10.05 -10.27 25.04
C ASP A 178 10.76 -10.01 26.39
N GLY A 179 12.11 -9.96 26.43
CA GLY A 179 12.87 -9.69 27.66
C GLY A 179 12.76 -10.80 28.73
N ASN A 180 12.58 -12.06 28.32
CA ASN A 180 12.34 -13.16 29.25
C ASN A 180 13.64 -13.79 29.79
N ASN A 181 14.14 -13.24 30.90
CA ASN A 181 15.33 -13.69 31.62
C ASN A 181 15.31 -15.19 32.01
N LEU A 182 14.14 -15.74 32.34
CA LEU A 182 13.98 -17.13 32.79
C LEU A 182 14.10 -18.11 31.62
N LEU A 183 13.53 -17.77 30.47
CA LEU A 183 13.63 -18.59 29.26
C LEU A 183 15.08 -18.63 28.76
N LEU A 184 15.76 -17.48 28.72
CA LEU A 184 17.17 -17.37 28.32
C LEU A 184 18.08 -18.23 29.21
N ARG A 185 17.89 -18.17 30.53
CA ARG A 185 18.68 -18.94 31.51
C ARG A 185 18.43 -20.44 31.38
N SER A 186 17.16 -20.83 31.23
CA SER A 186 16.75 -22.23 31.07
C SER A 186 17.28 -22.85 29.78
N MET A 187 17.32 -22.08 28.69
CA MET A 187 17.83 -22.56 27.40
C MET A 187 19.34 -22.84 27.44
N CYS A 188 20.13 -22.00 28.10
CA CYS A 188 21.56 -22.26 28.23
C CYS A 188 21.89 -23.39 29.22
N GLU A 189 21.08 -23.57 30.28
CA GLU A 189 21.20 -24.74 31.18
C GLU A 189 20.82 -26.06 30.48
N LEU A 190 19.85 -26.03 29.55
CA LEU A 190 19.41 -27.20 28.77
C LEU A 190 20.36 -27.59 27.62
N TRP A 191 21.27 -26.70 27.21
CA TRP A 191 22.30 -26.99 26.20
C TRP A 191 23.73 -26.72 26.71
N PRO A 192 24.27 -27.59 27.60
CA PRO A 192 25.56 -27.36 28.28
C PRO A 192 26.79 -27.47 27.37
N ASN A 193 26.67 -28.10 26.20
CA ASN A 193 27.78 -28.33 25.27
C ASN A 193 28.03 -27.13 24.34
N MET A 194 28.12 -25.91 24.89
CA MET A 194 28.68 -24.74 24.20
C MET A 194 30.21 -24.65 24.32
N GLN A 195 30.90 -25.73 24.70
CA GLN A 195 32.36 -25.72 24.90
C GLN A 195 33.20 -25.96 23.64
N HIS A 196 32.58 -26.29 22.49
CA HIS A 196 33.30 -26.40 21.22
C HIS A 196 32.45 -25.85 20.06
N VAL A 197 32.55 -24.54 19.82
CA VAL A 197 32.21 -23.95 18.52
C VAL A 197 33.55 -23.67 17.81
N PRO A 198 33.78 -24.21 16.60
CA PRO A 198 35.03 -23.97 15.88
C PRO A 198 35.19 -22.48 15.56
N GLU A 199 36.43 -21.99 15.64
CA GLU A 199 36.90 -20.60 15.57
C GLU A 199 36.58 -19.81 14.27
N GLN A 200 35.60 -20.23 13.46
CA GLN A 200 35.29 -19.61 12.17
C GLN A 200 33.78 -19.56 11.93
N GLY A 201 33.13 -18.53 12.47
CA GLY A 201 31.71 -18.26 12.25
C GLY A 201 31.20 -17.09 13.09
N TYR A 202 31.56 -15.87 12.71
CA TYR A 202 31.05 -14.62 13.31
C TYR A 202 29.54 -14.49 13.07
N PHE A 203 28.73 -14.27 14.12
CA PHE A 203 27.28 -14.11 14.03
C PHE A 203 26.86 -12.62 14.08
N GLU A 204 25.94 -12.20 13.19
CA GLU A 204 25.25 -10.90 13.22
C GLU A 204 24.16 -10.80 14.32
N THR A 205 23.79 -11.92 14.94
CA THR A 205 22.63 -12.03 15.84
C THR A 205 22.90 -11.60 17.29
N ASP A 206 24.16 -11.66 17.74
CA ASP A 206 24.51 -11.38 19.14
C ASP A 206 24.54 -9.86 19.41
N ASP A 207 24.87 -9.06 18.40
CA ASP A 207 24.79 -7.60 18.44
C ASP A 207 23.33 -7.12 18.58
N GLU A 208 22.37 -7.77 17.89
CA GLU A 208 20.95 -7.46 18.02
C GLU A 208 20.41 -7.80 19.40
N ALA A 209 20.89 -8.89 20.00
CA ALA A 209 20.52 -9.30 21.35
C ALA A 209 20.92 -8.26 22.40
N LEU A 210 22.17 -7.79 22.33
CA LEU A 210 22.72 -6.78 23.22
C LEU A 210 22.00 -5.43 23.03
N ILE A 211 21.74 -5.02 21.79
CA ILE A 211 20.99 -3.79 21.49
C ILE A 211 19.56 -3.87 22.04
N ASN A 212 18.87 -5.00 21.92
CA ASN A 212 17.51 -5.15 22.39
C ASN A 212 17.43 -5.23 23.93
N ALA A 213 18.38 -5.89 24.59
CA ALA A 213 18.50 -5.86 26.05
C ALA A 213 18.74 -4.42 26.55
N ALA A 214 19.63 -3.68 25.89
CA ALA A 214 19.87 -2.26 26.18
C ALA A 214 18.66 -1.36 25.90
N LYS A 215 17.83 -1.67 24.88
CA LYS A 215 16.55 -0.97 24.60
C LYS A 215 15.47 -1.23 25.65
N ASN A 216 15.59 -2.31 26.40
CA ASN A 216 14.62 -2.70 27.43
C ASN A 216 15.10 -2.34 28.85
N GLY A 217 16.35 -1.88 29.01
CA GLY A 217 16.96 -1.62 30.32
C GLY A 217 17.17 -2.89 31.15
N ASP A 218 17.29 -4.05 30.49
CA ASP A 218 17.42 -5.34 31.18
C ASP A 218 18.88 -5.62 31.54
N LEU A 219 19.28 -5.10 32.70
CA LEU A 219 20.61 -5.23 33.26
C LEU A 219 21.00 -6.72 33.49
N GLN A 220 20.04 -7.58 33.84
CA GLN A 220 20.31 -9.00 34.13
C GLN A 220 20.60 -9.77 32.85
N THR A 221 19.83 -9.52 31.79
CA THR A 221 20.14 -10.06 30.46
C THR A 221 21.50 -9.54 29.97
N LEU A 222 21.83 -8.27 30.22
CA LEU A 222 23.14 -7.72 29.82
C LEU A 222 24.31 -8.35 30.58
N TYR A 223 24.21 -8.54 31.90
CA TYR A 223 25.21 -9.27 32.68
C TYR A 223 25.40 -10.68 32.15
N TYR A 224 24.30 -11.35 31.88
CA TYR A 224 24.30 -12.72 31.40
C TYR A 224 24.91 -12.86 30.00
N LEU A 225 24.55 -11.97 29.07
CA LEU A 225 25.14 -11.92 27.73
C LEU A 225 26.64 -11.62 27.79
N HIS A 226 27.09 -10.78 28.72
CA HIS A 226 28.50 -10.51 28.94
C HIS A 226 29.27 -11.70 29.53
N GLU A 227 28.68 -12.43 30.49
CA GLU A 227 29.31 -13.63 31.10
C GLU A 227 29.39 -14.82 30.14
N THR A 228 28.46 -14.93 29.19
CA THR A 228 28.34 -16.07 28.27
C THR A 228 29.02 -15.88 26.92
N SER A 229 29.31 -14.65 26.49
CA SER A 229 29.94 -14.36 25.21
C SER A 229 31.43 -14.01 25.36
N HIS A 230 32.32 -14.75 24.68
CA HIS A 230 33.74 -14.41 24.54
C HIS A 230 33.99 -13.23 23.57
N VAL A 231 33.00 -12.36 23.34
CA VAL A 231 33.14 -11.26 22.38
C VAL A 231 33.77 -10.07 23.09
N PRO A 232 34.98 -9.63 22.68
CA PRO A 232 35.55 -8.38 23.15
C PRO A 232 34.58 -7.25 22.77
N CYS A 233 34.25 -6.47 23.77
CA CYS A 233 33.41 -5.27 23.83
C CYS A 233 33.76 -4.12 22.85
N GLY A 234 34.09 -4.44 21.61
CA GLY A 234 34.24 -3.51 20.49
C GLY A 234 33.06 -3.64 19.53
N VAL A 235 31.89 -3.15 19.92
CA VAL A 235 30.75 -3.07 18.99
C VAL A 235 31.04 -1.98 17.96
N ARG A 236 31.02 -2.38 16.68
CA ARG A 236 30.75 -1.48 15.56
C ARG A 236 29.55 -0.60 15.91
N ASN A 237 29.81 0.69 16.14
CA ASN A 237 28.85 1.79 16.15
C ASN A 237 28.04 2.04 17.43
N GLY A 238 28.49 1.75 18.67
CA GLY A 238 27.95 2.37 19.90
C GLY A 238 26.43 2.27 20.16
N LYS A 239 25.69 1.46 19.41
CA LYS A 239 24.22 1.49 19.32
C LYS A 239 23.53 1.08 20.62
N ALA A 240 24.11 0.14 21.36
CA ALA A 240 23.57 -0.29 22.65
C ALA A 240 23.68 0.82 23.70
N LEU A 241 24.81 1.54 23.72
CA LEU A 241 25.00 2.71 24.58
C LEU A 241 24.02 3.83 24.23
N ILE A 242 23.80 4.08 22.93
CA ILE A 242 22.76 5.00 22.45
C ILE A 242 21.35 4.59 22.92
N CYS A 243 21.03 3.30 22.86
CA CYS A 243 19.72 2.79 23.31
C CYS A 243 19.54 2.97 24.82
N ALA A 244 20.59 2.71 25.62
CA ALA A 244 20.57 2.98 27.05
C ALA A 244 20.39 4.47 27.36
N ALA A 245 21.11 5.35 26.66
CA ALA A 245 20.95 6.80 26.77
C ALA A 245 19.54 7.28 26.38
N LYS A 246 18.89 6.61 25.42
CA LYS A 246 17.52 6.91 24.98
C LYS A 246 16.46 6.60 26.04
N ILE A 247 16.68 5.56 26.85
CA ILE A 247 15.81 5.19 27.97
C ILE A 247 16.07 6.09 29.17
N GLY A 248 17.33 6.49 29.36
CA GLY A 248 17.76 7.23 30.54
C GLY A 248 18.08 6.34 31.74
N ASP A 249 18.26 5.02 31.53
CA ASP A 249 18.67 4.12 32.60
C ASP A 249 20.18 4.25 32.84
N LEU A 250 20.52 4.91 33.95
CA LEU A 250 21.89 5.15 34.37
C LEU A 250 22.63 3.84 34.66
N GLN A 251 21.97 2.80 35.18
CA GLN A 251 22.65 1.57 35.58
C GLN A 251 23.07 0.78 34.36
N THR A 252 22.17 0.61 33.39
CA THR A 252 22.48 -0.01 32.10
C THR A 252 23.54 0.79 31.34
N LEU A 253 23.46 2.12 31.36
CA LEU A 253 24.45 2.98 30.69
C LEU A 253 25.83 2.88 31.33
N ARG A 254 25.93 2.86 32.67
CA ARG A 254 27.17 2.64 33.42
C ARG A 254 27.78 1.29 33.08
N TYR A 255 26.97 0.24 33.14
CA TYR A 255 27.41 -1.11 32.88
C TYR A 255 27.95 -1.25 31.44
N LEU A 256 27.21 -0.75 30.44
CA LEU A 256 27.63 -0.75 29.04
C LEU A 256 28.90 0.09 28.80
N HIS A 257 29.09 1.17 29.57
CA HIS A 257 30.31 1.98 29.52
C HIS A 257 31.52 1.27 30.15
N GLU A 258 31.33 0.59 31.29
CA GLU A 258 32.38 -0.16 32.00
C GLU A 258 32.85 -1.38 31.19
N ILE A 259 31.94 -2.11 30.57
CA ILE A 259 32.32 -3.26 29.74
C ILE A 259 32.98 -2.81 28.42
N GLY A 260 32.65 -1.63 27.89
CA GLY A 260 33.07 -1.11 26.57
C GLY A 260 34.42 -0.40 26.52
N HIS A 261 35.43 -0.90 27.25
CA HIS A 261 36.75 -0.28 27.47
C HIS A 261 37.22 0.69 26.34
N VAL A 262 37.02 1.99 26.61
CA VAL A 262 37.73 3.15 26.03
C VAL A 262 37.49 3.44 24.54
N ALA A 263 36.23 3.49 24.09
CA ALA A 263 35.91 4.07 22.77
C ALA A 263 34.60 4.87 22.74
N CYS A 264 34.38 5.75 23.73
CA CYS A 264 33.31 6.76 23.74
C CYS A 264 33.44 7.81 22.60
N GLY A 265 34.56 7.80 21.86
CA GLY A 265 34.80 8.67 20.70
C GLY A 265 34.26 8.16 19.35
N VAL A 266 33.68 6.95 19.26
CA VAL A 266 33.46 6.28 17.96
C VAL A 266 32.22 6.80 17.19
N GLN A 267 31.36 7.63 17.79
CA GLN A 267 30.19 8.20 17.11
C GLN A 267 29.91 9.65 17.50
N ASN A 268 30.92 10.53 17.45
CA ASN A 268 30.72 11.98 17.57
C ASN A 268 29.72 12.37 18.69
N GLY A 269 29.86 11.79 19.89
CA GLY A 269 29.03 12.08 21.08
C GLY A 269 27.52 11.89 20.97
N GLU A 270 27.00 11.06 20.05
CA GLU A 270 25.56 10.81 19.88
C GLU A 270 24.81 10.38 21.15
N ALA A 271 25.44 9.58 22.02
CA ALA A 271 24.84 9.17 23.29
C ALA A 271 24.59 10.36 24.23
N LEU A 272 25.50 11.34 24.26
CA LEU A 272 25.35 12.58 25.03
C LEU A 272 24.22 13.44 24.46
N ILE A 273 24.17 13.60 23.13
CA ILE A 273 23.12 14.36 22.44
C ILE A 273 21.73 13.79 22.76
N ILE A 274 21.59 12.46 22.73
CA ILE A 274 20.33 11.78 23.01
C ILE A 274 19.95 11.87 24.50
N ALA A 275 20.90 11.69 25.40
CA ALA A 275 20.68 11.86 26.84
C ALA A 275 20.23 13.29 27.18
N ALA A 276 20.86 14.30 26.56
CA ALA A 276 20.50 15.71 26.70
C ALA A 276 19.10 16.01 26.12
N ALA A 277 18.75 15.44 24.97
CA ALA A 277 17.42 15.53 24.39
C ALA A 277 16.34 14.90 25.29
N LYS A 278 16.67 13.86 26.05
CA LYS A 278 15.74 13.19 26.97
C LYS A 278 15.63 13.85 28.34
N GLY A 279 16.57 14.73 28.69
CA GLY A 279 16.58 15.42 29.99
C GLY A 279 17.15 14.56 31.12
N CYS A 280 17.87 13.49 30.77
CA CYS A 280 18.47 12.56 31.74
C CYS A 280 19.75 13.17 32.31
N LEU A 281 19.62 14.10 33.25
CA LEU A 281 20.74 14.84 33.84
C LEU A 281 21.86 13.92 34.35
N GLU A 282 21.51 12.87 35.10
CA GLU A 282 22.51 11.95 35.66
C GLU A 282 23.29 11.19 34.59
N ALA A 283 22.65 10.83 33.47
CA ALA A 283 23.31 10.20 32.34
C ALA A 283 24.25 11.19 31.62
N VAL A 284 23.82 12.44 31.43
CA VAL A 284 24.62 13.53 30.85
C VAL A 284 25.86 13.80 31.72
N ARG A 285 25.67 13.91 33.05
CA ARG A 285 26.77 14.11 34.01
C ARG A 285 27.76 12.96 33.97
N TYR A 286 27.27 11.73 33.97
CA TYR A 286 28.13 10.56 33.91
C TYR A 286 28.94 10.51 32.59
N LEU A 287 28.30 10.73 31.45
CA LEU A 287 28.97 10.75 30.14
C LEU A 287 30.01 11.88 30.02
N HIS A 288 29.75 13.04 30.63
CA HIS A 288 30.67 14.17 30.66
C HIS A 288 31.84 13.94 31.63
N GLU A 289 31.55 13.67 32.90
CA GLU A 289 32.54 13.59 34.00
C GLU A 289 33.39 12.32 33.93
N THR A 290 32.77 11.17 33.59
CA THR A 290 33.44 9.86 33.60
C THR A 290 33.68 9.30 32.21
N GLY A 291 32.80 9.61 31.25
CA GLY A 291 32.93 9.20 29.86
C GLY A 291 33.86 10.07 29.02
N HIS A 292 34.40 11.17 29.57
CA HIS A 292 35.25 12.14 28.88
C HIS A 292 34.72 12.61 27.51
N VAL A 293 33.40 12.58 27.32
CA VAL A 293 32.77 13.10 26.10
C VAL A 293 32.74 14.63 26.24
N PRO A 294 33.36 15.38 25.31
CA PRO A 294 33.35 16.83 25.40
C PRO A 294 31.91 17.34 25.24
N CYS A 295 31.49 18.40 25.92
CA CYS A 295 30.11 18.87 25.85
C CYS A 295 29.78 19.64 24.55
N ASP A 296 30.79 20.10 23.83
CA ASP A 296 30.71 20.86 22.57
C ASP A 296 30.56 19.98 21.32
N VAL A 297 30.19 18.70 21.50
CA VAL A 297 29.96 17.74 20.41
C VAL A 297 29.12 18.35 19.28
N GLN A 298 29.62 18.24 18.04
CA GLN A 298 28.93 18.77 16.84
C GLN A 298 28.54 20.24 17.00
N ASP A 299 29.46 21.06 17.47
CA ASP A 299 29.26 22.50 17.72
C ASP A 299 28.11 22.78 18.70
N GLY A 300 27.99 21.98 19.76
CA GLY A 300 27.01 22.19 20.83
C GLY A 300 25.61 21.62 20.58
N GLU A 301 25.47 20.63 19.68
CA GLU A 301 24.18 19.99 19.35
C GLU A 301 23.45 19.42 20.59
N ALA A 302 24.19 18.93 21.60
CA ALA A 302 23.60 18.46 22.85
C ALA A 302 22.82 19.57 23.59
N LEU A 303 23.35 20.80 23.60
CA LEU A 303 22.69 21.97 24.18
C LEU A 303 21.47 22.39 23.35
N ILE A 304 21.59 22.38 22.01
CA ILE A 304 20.49 22.68 21.09
C ILE A 304 19.31 21.71 21.29
N ARG A 305 19.59 20.41 21.44
CA ARG A 305 18.56 19.39 21.69
C ARG A 305 17.93 19.49 23.07
N ALA A 306 18.70 19.81 24.11
CA ALA A 306 18.17 20.07 25.43
C ALA A 306 17.22 21.30 25.41
N ALA A 307 17.60 22.37 24.71
CA ALA A 307 16.79 23.58 24.53
C ALA A 307 15.50 23.27 23.75
N GLN A 308 15.60 22.49 22.66
CA GLN A 308 14.46 22.08 21.85
C GLN A 308 13.40 21.31 22.66
N GLN A 309 13.83 20.45 23.59
CA GLN A 309 12.93 19.60 24.36
C GLN A 309 12.47 20.22 25.68
N GLY A 310 13.01 21.39 26.06
CA GLY A 310 12.63 22.10 27.29
C GLY A 310 13.33 21.59 28.54
N ASN A 311 14.43 20.83 28.40
CA ASN A 311 15.13 20.23 29.53
C ASN A 311 16.06 21.26 30.21
N LEU A 312 15.48 22.18 30.98
CA LEU A 312 16.19 23.31 31.58
C LEU A 312 17.38 22.88 32.45
N MET A 313 17.23 21.83 33.26
CA MET A 313 18.30 21.38 34.16
C MET A 313 19.50 20.81 33.43
N THR A 314 19.28 20.03 32.37
CA THR A 314 20.39 19.53 31.53
C THR A 314 21.03 20.64 30.74
N LEU A 315 20.24 21.61 30.25
CA LEU A 315 20.74 22.77 29.53
C LEU A 315 21.65 23.63 30.43
N ARG A 316 21.22 23.91 31.66
CA ARG A 316 22.03 24.61 32.68
C ARG A 316 23.36 23.92 32.94
N TYR A 317 23.32 22.61 33.14
CA TYR A 317 24.54 21.83 33.35
C TYR A 317 25.51 21.90 32.16
N LEU A 318 25.00 21.73 30.93
CA LEU A 318 25.82 21.80 29.71
C LEU A 318 26.43 23.19 29.50
N HIS A 319 25.71 24.26 29.88
CA HIS A 319 26.20 25.63 29.80
C HIS A 319 27.20 25.96 30.92
N GLU A 320 26.80 25.82 32.19
CA GLU A 320 27.56 26.29 33.36
C GLU A 320 28.75 25.38 33.68
N SER A 321 28.55 24.06 33.64
CA SER A 321 29.59 23.07 33.97
C SER A 321 30.28 22.53 32.72
N GLY A 322 29.54 22.36 31.62
CA GLY A 322 30.06 21.87 30.36
C GLY A 322 30.77 22.92 29.50
N GLY A 323 30.67 24.22 29.84
CA GLY A 323 31.35 25.31 29.16
C GLY A 323 30.86 25.60 27.74
N VAL A 324 29.71 25.05 27.32
CA VAL A 324 29.14 25.27 25.99
C VAL A 324 28.48 26.65 25.95
N PRO A 325 28.85 27.54 25.02
CA PRO A 325 28.26 28.87 24.98
C PRO A 325 26.81 28.83 24.49
N CYS A 326 25.98 29.79 24.92
CA CYS A 326 24.55 29.82 24.58
C CYS A 326 24.28 30.20 23.11
N ASP A 327 25.25 30.82 22.43
CA ASP A 327 25.17 31.31 21.05
C ASP A 327 25.64 30.29 19.99
N VAL A 328 25.78 29.01 20.39
CA VAL A 328 26.13 27.91 19.48
C VAL A 328 25.31 27.93 18.18
N GLN A 329 26.01 27.76 17.06
CA GLN A 329 25.44 27.77 15.71
C GLN A 329 24.54 28.99 15.43
N ASP A 330 25.03 30.19 15.74
CA ASP A 330 24.30 31.45 15.58
C ASP A 330 22.95 31.47 16.35
N GLY A 331 22.94 30.96 17.59
CA GLY A 331 21.77 31.00 18.47
C GLY A 331 20.65 30.02 18.09
N GLU A 332 20.99 28.90 17.43
CA GLU A 332 20.02 27.89 17.01
C GLU A 332 19.26 27.28 18.21
N ALA A 333 19.89 27.20 19.39
CA ALA A 333 19.24 26.75 20.63
C ALA A 333 18.01 27.61 20.98
N LEU A 334 18.11 28.94 20.84
CA LEU A 334 17.02 29.90 21.07
C LEU A 334 15.90 29.70 20.04
N ILE A 335 16.26 29.56 18.76
CA ILE A 335 15.32 29.36 17.66
C ILE A 335 14.53 28.06 17.85
N ARG A 336 15.19 26.98 18.26
CA ARG A 336 14.56 25.66 18.51
C ARG A 336 13.68 25.63 19.74
N ALA A 337 14.09 26.30 20.82
CA ALA A 337 13.26 26.49 22.00
C ALA A 337 11.98 27.29 21.65
N ALA A 338 12.11 28.36 20.86
CA ALA A 338 11.00 29.17 20.37
C ALA A 338 10.04 28.37 19.47
N GLN A 339 10.58 27.51 18.61
CA GLN A 339 9.79 26.63 17.75
C GLN A 339 8.95 25.63 18.57
N ARG A 340 9.50 25.07 19.66
CA ARG A 340 8.83 24.03 20.46
C ARG A 340 7.97 24.57 21.62
N GLY A 341 7.93 25.88 21.84
CA GLY A 341 7.10 26.46 22.89
C GLY A 341 7.75 26.42 24.28
N GLN A 342 9.07 26.27 24.35
CA GLN A 342 9.80 26.10 25.61
C GLN A 342 10.16 27.46 26.24
N LEU A 343 9.18 28.08 26.90
CA LEU A 343 9.32 29.43 27.46
C LEU A 343 10.42 29.53 28.53
N GLN A 344 10.51 28.57 29.45
CA GLN A 344 11.48 28.60 30.56
C GLN A 344 12.94 28.47 30.08
N THR A 345 13.20 27.62 29.09
CA THR A 345 14.54 27.51 28.50
C THR A 345 14.88 28.75 27.70
N LEU A 346 13.89 29.36 27.02
CA LEU A 346 14.08 30.59 26.27
C LEU A 346 14.43 31.75 27.20
N HIS A 347 13.75 31.90 28.34
CA HIS A 347 14.13 32.88 29.38
C HIS A 347 15.58 32.71 29.83
N TYR A 348 15.99 31.48 30.15
CA TYR A 348 17.36 31.22 30.59
C TYR A 348 18.39 31.57 29.51
N LEU A 349 18.13 31.21 28.25
CA LEU A 349 19.00 31.54 27.12
C LEU A 349 19.10 33.05 26.89
N HIS A 350 18.01 33.80 27.07
CA HIS A 350 18.03 35.28 27.00
C HIS A 350 18.76 35.92 28.19
N GLU A 351 18.62 35.39 29.40
CA GLU A 351 19.30 35.89 30.61
C GLU A 351 20.82 35.65 30.60
N THR A 352 21.26 34.51 30.05
CA THR A 352 22.66 34.08 30.05
C THR A 352 23.42 34.41 28.76
N GLY A 353 22.73 34.53 27.63
CA GLY A 353 23.30 34.67 26.29
C GLY A 353 23.90 36.04 25.92
N GLY A 354 23.84 37.04 26.80
CA GLY A 354 24.67 38.25 26.76
C GLY A 354 24.54 39.22 25.57
N VAL A 355 23.85 38.91 24.47
CA VAL A 355 23.71 39.84 23.32
C VAL A 355 22.29 39.82 22.76
N PRO A 356 21.55 40.96 22.77
CA PRO A 356 20.38 41.13 21.94
C PRO A 356 20.86 41.30 20.49
N CYS A 357 20.73 40.25 19.69
CA CYS A 357 20.95 40.38 18.25
C CYS A 357 19.60 40.19 17.55
N ASP A 358 19.03 41.32 17.11
CA ASP A 358 17.72 41.44 16.44
C ASP A 358 17.44 40.36 15.38
N VAL A 359 18.49 39.78 14.79
CA VAL A 359 18.41 38.74 13.76
C VAL A 359 17.98 37.38 14.34
N GLN A 360 18.52 36.96 15.49
CA GLN A 360 18.19 35.67 16.10
C GLN A 360 16.79 35.71 16.72
N ASP A 361 16.47 36.79 17.44
CA ASP A 361 15.16 37.02 18.02
C ASP A 361 14.06 37.11 16.94
N ARG A 362 14.36 37.70 15.78
CA ARG A 362 13.45 37.69 14.62
C ARG A 362 13.24 36.28 14.06
N LYS A 363 14.30 35.48 13.91
CA LYS A 363 14.16 34.08 13.46
C LYS A 363 13.33 33.27 14.47
N ALA A 364 13.59 33.45 15.77
CA ALA A 364 12.83 32.83 16.84
C ALA A 364 11.35 33.26 16.81
N LEU A 365 11.06 34.54 16.60
CA LEU A 365 9.72 35.10 16.44
C LEU A 365 8.96 34.46 15.27
N ILE A 366 9.62 34.34 14.11
CA ILE A 366 9.04 33.68 12.93
C ILE A 366 8.73 32.20 13.22
N ARG A 367 9.64 31.46 13.86
CA ARG A 367 9.44 30.04 14.19
C ARG A 367 8.34 29.84 15.23
N ALA A 368 8.27 30.71 16.24
CA ALA A 368 7.20 30.70 17.23
C ALA A 368 5.83 30.97 16.58
N ALA A 369 5.75 31.93 15.66
CA ALA A 369 4.51 32.22 14.92
C ALA A 369 4.10 31.07 13.99
N GLN A 370 5.06 30.42 13.32
CA GLN A 370 4.79 29.24 12.50
C GLN A 370 4.16 28.08 13.28
N GLN A 371 4.47 27.94 14.57
CA GLN A 371 3.99 26.85 15.42
C GLN A 371 2.82 27.24 16.32
N GLY A 372 2.50 28.54 16.44
CA GLY A 372 1.40 29.03 17.25
C GLY A 372 1.75 29.28 18.72
N ASN A 373 3.02 29.54 19.04
CA ASN A 373 3.49 29.69 20.42
C ASN A 373 3.27 31.13 20.92
N VAL A 374 2.03 31.52 21.21
CA VAL A 374 1.63 32.88 21.61
C VAL A 374 2.41 33.42 22.82
N GLN A 375 2.70 32.57 23.81
CA GLN A 375 3.46 32.98 25.01
C GLN A 375 4.88 33.43 24.67
N ILE A 376 5.53 32.73 23.74
CA ILE A 376 6.86 33.08 23.26
C ILE A 376 6.80 34.33 22.38
N LEU A 377 5.76 34.46 21.55
CA LEU A 377 5.55 35.67 20.75
C LEU A 377 5.41 36.91 21.65
N ARG A 378 4.58 36.82 22.70
CA ARG A 378 4.44 37.87 23.73
C ARG A 378 5.76 38.24 24.35
N TYR A 379 6.49 37.23 24.84
CA TYR A 379 7.77 37.46 25.47
C TYR A 379 8.78 38.14 24.52
N LEU A 380 8.98 37.59 23.31
CA LEU A 380 9.94 38.14 22.34
C LEU A 380 9.58 39.56 21.88
N HIS A 381 8.29 39.89 21.84
CA HIS A 381 7.84 41.24 21.52
C HIS A 381 8.05 42.22 22.68
N GLU A 382 7.80 41.79 23.92
CA GLU A 382 7.93 42.60 25.14
C GLU A 382 9.40 42.82 25.56
N THR A 383 10.26 41.80 25.46
CA THR A 383 11.67 41.90 25.91
C THR A 383 12.65 42.23 24.79
N GLY A 384 12.41 41.72 23.57
CA GLY A 384 13.31 41.89 22.43
C GLY A 384 13.01 43.10 21.56
N GLY A 385 11.82 43.72 21.67
CA GLY A 385 11.41 44.83 20.81
C GLY A 385 11.35 44.50 19.32
N VAL A 386 11.36 43.19 18.97
CA VAL A 386 11.44 42.72 17.58
C VAL A 386 10.06 42.70 16.94
N THR A 387 9.98 43.27 15.74
CA THR A 387 8.77 43.33 14.92
C THR A 387 8.93 42.56 13.61
N PHE A 388 7.84 42.01 13.10
CA PHE A 388 7.82 41.36 11.79
C PHE A 388 8.11 42.37 10.66
N ARG A 389 8.89 41.97 9.65
CA ARG A 389 8.89 42.68 8.35
C ARG A 389 7.58 42.37 7.60
N VAL A 390 7.20 43.25 6.67
CA VAL A 390 5.96 43.14 5.86
C VAL A 390 5.75 41.73 5.27
N GLY A 391 6.79 41.11 4.70
CA GLY A 391 6.69 39.75 4.15
C GLY A 391 6.67 38.62 5.19
N GLU A 392 7.31 38.81 6.34
CA GLU A 392 7.36 37.82 7.42
C GLU A 392 6.02 37.75 8.17
N PHE A 393 5.36 38.91 8.31
CA PHE A 393 4.05 39.02 8.94
C PHE A 393 2.98 38.25 8.16
N GLY A 394 2.89 38.44 6.84
CA GLY A 394 1.95 37.70 6.00
C GLY A 394 2.17 36.18 6.07
N SER A 395 3.44 35.72 6.09
CA SER A 395 3.73 34.30 6.26
C SER A 395 3.34 33.77 7.65
N ALA A 396 3.52 34.56 8.70
CA ALA A 396 3.09 34.21 10.05
C ALA A 396 1.56 34.09 10.13
N LEU A 397 0.84 35.07 9.59
CA LEU A 397 -0.61 35.09 9.52
C LEU A 397 -1.16 33.89 8.72
N LEU A 398 -0.55 33.59 7.56
CA LEU A 398 -0.91 32.43 6.74
C LEU A 398 -0.70 31.11 7.49
N ASN A 399 0.39 30.95 8.22
CA ASN A 399 0.67 29.72 8.96
C ASN A 399 -0.29 29.55 10.15
N ALA A 400 -0.60 30.64 10.87
CA ALA A 400 -1.61 30.63 11.92
C ALA A 400 -3.00 30.29 11.36
N ALA A 401 -3.37 30.90 10.22
CA ALA A 401 -4.59 30.57 9.49
C ALA A 401 -4.61 29.10 9.08
N ARG A 402 -3.54 28.56 8.48
CA ARG A 402 -3.44 27.14 8.07
C ARG A 402 -3.63 26.15 9.21
N ARG A 403 -3.38 26.58 10.45
CA ARG A 403 -3.53 25.76 11.66
C ARG A 403 -4.86 26.03 12.39
N SER A 404 -5.69 26.94 11.87
CA SER A 404 -6.86 27.48 12.56
C SER A 404 -6.55 28.01 13.98
N ASP A 405 -5.34 28.54 14.17
CA ASP A 405 -4.90 29.03 15.48
C ASP A 405 -5.41 30.45 15.74
N LEU A 406 -6.59 30.53 16.33
CA LEU A 406 -7.27 31.78 16.64
C LEU A 406 -6.50 32.65 17.63
N GLN A 407 -5.73 32.06 18.57
CA GLN A 407 -5.01 32.82 19.58
C GLN A 407 -3.83 33.55 18.96
N THR A 408 -3.06 32.85 18.11
CA THR A 408 -1.95 33.47 17.37
C THR A 408 -2.47 34.51 16.38
N LEU A 409 -3.58 34.23 15.68
CA LEU A 409 -4.22 35.19 14.79
C LEU A 409 -4.63 36.49 15.52
N ARG A 410 -5.29 36.38 16.68
CA ARG A 410 -5.67 37.56 17.49
C ARG A 410 -4.46 38.33 17.99
N TYR A 411 -3.45 37.62 18.48
CA TYR A 411 -2.23 38.26 18.98
C TYR A 411 -1.48 39.01 17.87
N LEU A 412 -1.36 38.41 16.68
CA LEU A 412 -0.76 39.07 15.52
C LEU A 412 -1.56 40.31 15.07
N HIS A 413 -2.88 40.31 15.23
CA HIS A 413 -3.70 41.48 14.97
C HIS A 413 -3.46 42.60 15.99
N GLU A 414 -3.49 42.28 17.29
CA GLU A 414 -3.26 43.24 18.39
C GLU A 414 -1.88 43.92 18.28
N THR A 415 -0.88 43.21 17.78
CA THR A 415 0.52 43.69 17.67
C THR A 415 0.89 44.24 16.29
N GLY A 416 0.23 43.79 15.22
CA GLY A 416 0.59 44.06 13.83
C GLY A 416 -0.14 45.24 13.17
N GLY A 417 -1.12 45.85 13.85
CA GLY A 417 -2.04 46.86 13.31
C GLY A 417 -1.45 48.20 12.85
N VAL A 418 -0.12 48.33 12.68
CA VAL A 418 0.49 49.60 12.25
C VAL A 418 1.12 49.56 10.85
N HIS A 419 1.52 48.41 10.26
CA HIS A 419 2.41 48.44 9.06
C HIS A 419 2.15 47.39 7.94
N CYS A 420 0.93 46.87 7.76
CA CYS A 420 0.65 45.95 6.64
C CYS A 420 0.23 46.71 5.37
N GLY A 421 1.20 47.14 4.57
CA GLY A 421 0.94 47.53 3.18
C GLY A 421 0.65 46.31 2.31
N MET A 422 -0.60 46.16 1.88
CA MET A 422 -1.07 45.44 0.69
C MET A 422 -0.37 44.10 0.36
N ARG A 423 -0.81 43.00 1.00
CA ARG A 423 -0.66 41.62 0.49
C ARG A 423 -1.60 40.57 1.10
N GLU A 424 -2.48 40.97 2.04
CA GLU A 424 -3.38 40.11 2.86
C GLU A 424 -4.50 39.39 2.06
N GLU A 425 -4.59 39.65 0.77
CA GLU A 425 -5.61 39.08 -0.14
C GLU A 425 -5.40 37.58 -0.42
N ARG A 426 -4.15 37.11 -0.41
CA ARG A 426 -3.83 35.70 -0.73
C ARG A 426 -4.18 34.81 0.46
N GLU A 427 -4.04 35.30 1.68
CA GLU A 427 -4.18 34.55 2.92
C GLU A 427 -5.62 34.11 3.16
N LEU A 428 -6.60 35.00 2.91
CA LEU A 428 -8.02 34.67 3.00
C LEU A 428 -8.41 33.60 1.98
N LEU A 429 -8.00 33.75 0.71
CA LEU A 429 -8.25 32.76 -0.34
C LEU A 429 -7.65 31.40 0.03
N HIS A 430 -6.42 31.36 0.54
CA HIS A 430 -5.77 30.12 0.97
C HIS A 430 -6.48 29.47 2.16
N ALA A 431 -6.98 30.27 3.12
CA ALA A 431 -7.74 29.75 4.26
C ALA A 431 -9.04 29.07 3.81
N VAL A 432 -9.79 29.71 2.90
CA VAL A 432 -11.02 29.14 2.33
C VAL A 432 -10.72 27.92 1.45
N MET A 433 -9.68 27.98 0.61
CA MET A 433 -9.20 26.84 -0.19
C MET A 433 -8.77 25.63 0.65
N ARG A 434 -8.41 25.80 1.93
CA ARG A 434 -8.13 24.67 2.84
C ARG A 434 -9.30 24.24 3.72
N GLY A 435 -10.32 25.09 3.84
CA GLY A 435 -11.57 24.73 4.53
C GLY A 435 -11.43 24.99 6.01
N ASN A 436 -10.72 26.07 6.34
CA ASN A 436 -10.61 26.51 7.71
C ASN A 436 -11.96 26.98 8.24
N ASP A 437 -12.12 26.94 9.57
CA ASP A 437 -13.36 27.32 10.23
C ASP A 437 -13.79 28.75 9.88
N LEU A 438 -15.11 28.98 9.83
CA LEU A 438 -15.70 30.31 9.62
C LEU A 438 -15.09 31.39 10.51
N GLN A 439 -14.73 31.04 11.75
CA GLN A 439 -14.12 32.01 12.68
C GLN A 439 -12.73 32.47 12.24
N THR A 440 -11.93 31.60 11.60
CA THR A 440 -10.64 31.99 11.04
C THR A 440 -10.81 32.91 9.85
N VAL A 441 -11.80 32.63 8.99
CA VAL A 441 -12.17 33.45 7.83
C VAL A 441 -12.66 34.83 8.29
N ARG A 442 -13.50 34.88 9.33
CA ARG A 442 -13.98 36.13 9.96
C ARG A 442 -12.82 36.97 10.49
N ASN A 443 -11.95 36.35 11.28
CA ASN A 443 -10.79 37.03 11.85
C ASN A 443 -9.89 37.58 10.73
N LEU A 444 -9.55 36.76 9.72
CA LEU A 444 -8.74 37.23 8.57
C LEU A 444 -9.42 38.37 7.79
N HIS A 445 -10.74 38.31 7.63
CA HIS A 445 -11.50 39.37 6.96
C HIS A 445 -11.50 40.68 7.78
N GLU A 446 -11.69 40.61 9.10
CA GLU A 446 -11.63 41.77 10.00
C GLU A 446 -10.21 42.38 10.05
N PHE A 447 -9.17 41.57 9.90
CA PHE A 447 -7.78 42.02 9.94
C PHE A 447 -7.30 42.65 8.62
N GLY A 448 -7.86 42.24 7.48
CA GLY A 448 -7.36 42.54 6.13
C GLY A 448 -7.82 43.85 5.48
N GLY A 449 -7.70 44.99 6.16
CA GLY A 449 -8.31 46.28 5.78
C GLY A 449 -8.43 46.60 4.27
N MET A 450 -9.62 47.09 3.89
CA MET A 450 -10.12 47.50 2.55
C MET A 450 -10.33 46.36 1.51
N PRO A 451 -11.57 46.21 0.97
CA PRO A 451 -11.94 45.07 0.14
C PRO A 451 -11.49 45.19 -1.32
N CYS A 452 -10.49 44.40 -1.74
CA CYS A 452 -10.24 44.15 -3.16
C CYS A 452 -11.21 43.07 -3.69
N ARG A 453 -12.25 43.50 -4.43
CA ARG A 453 -13.37 42.64 -4.87
C ARG A 453 -12.98 41.37 -5.66
N VAL A 454 -11.81 41.34 -6.31
CA VAL A 454 -11.41 40.24 -7.22
C VAL A 454 -11.05 38.96 -6.45
N SER A 455 -10.25 39.09 -5.39
CA SER A 455 -9.69 37.99 -4.58
C SER A 455 -10.77 37.33 -3.70
N TYR A 456 -11.71 38.14 -3.19
CA TYR A 456 -12.87 37.67 -2.45
C TYR A 456 -13.89 36.94 -3.33
N GLY A 457 -13.96 37.31 -4.61
CA GLY A 457 -14.74 36.57 -5.61
C GLY A 457 -14.25 35.14 -5.81
N GLU A 458 -12.93 34.92 -5.80
CA GLU A 458 -12.35 33.58 -5.84
C GLU A 458 -12.62 32.81 -4.54
N ALA A 459 -12.53 33.48 -3.39
CA ALA A 459 -12.86 32.86 -2.10
C ALA A 459 -14.32 32.39 -2.04
N LEU A 460 -15.25 33.18 -2.57
CA LEU A 460 -16.68 32.81 -2.66
C LEU A 460 -16.89 31.59 -3.56
N ILE A 461 -16.21 31.54 -4.72
CA ILE A 461 -16.24 30.38 -5.61
C ILE A 461 -15.68 29.13 -4.90
N CYS A 462 -14.58 29.26 -4.17
CA CYS A 462 -14.00 28.15 -3.40
C CYS A 462 -14.92 27.67 -2.26
N ALA A 463 -15.62 28.59 -1.58
CA ALA A 463 -16.61 28.22 -0.57
C ALA A 463 -17.76 27.42 -1.17
N ALA A 464 -18.27 27.83 -2.35
CA ALA A 464 -19.30 27.10 -3.08
C ALA A 464 -18.82 25.71 -3.56
N MET A 465 -17.60 25.62 -4.09
CA MET A 465 -16.98 24.34 -4.49
C MET A 465 -16.85 23.37 -3.31
N LYS A 466 -16.71 23.88 -2.10
CA LYS A 466 -16.67 23.09 -0.87
C LYS A 466 -18.03 22.87 -0.24
N GLY A 467 -19.09 23.51 -0.75
CA GLY A 467 -20.42 23.58 -0.13
C GLY A 467 -20.39 24.06 1.32
N ASP A 468 -19.53 25.04 1.60
CA ASP A 468 -19.53 25.73 2.89
C ASP A 468 -20.43 26.96 2.80
N LEU A 469 -21.72 26.71 2.99
CA LEU A 469 -22.77 27.74 2.96
C LEU A 469 -22.51 28.86 3.97
N GLN A 470 -21.90 28.55 5.13
CA GLN A 470 -21.72 29.54 6.20
C GLN A 470 -20.62 30.54 5.84
N THR A 471 -19.49 30.08 5.31
CA THR A 471 -18.45 31.00 4.80
C THR A 471 -18.94 31.75 3.58
N LEU A 472 -19.70 31.10 2.69
CA LEU A 472 -20.27 31.77 1.52
C LEU A 472 -21.24 32.91 1.91
N ARG A 473 -22.16 32.66 2.84
CA ARG A 473 -23.07 33.68 3.40
C ARG A 473 -22.31 34.86 3.98
N TYR A 474 -21.29 34.57 4.80
CA TYR A 474 -20.46 35.60 5.41
C TYR A 474 -19.71 36.43 4.36
N LEU A 475 -19.11 35.80 3.36
CA LEU A 475 -18.41 36.49 2.27
C LEU A 475 -19.37 37.35 1.42
N HIS A 476 -20.61 36.90 1.22
CA HIS A 476 -21.62 37.68 0.51
C HIS A 476 -22.11 38.88 1.34
N GLU A 477 -22.62 38.63 2.54
CA GLU A 477 -23.29 39.64 3.39
C GLU A 477 -22.31 40.63 4.01
N SER A 478 -21.19 40.13 4.56
CA SER A 478 -20.20 40.96 5.25
C SER A 478 -19.07 41.41 4.33
N GLY A 479 -18.66 40.56 3.37
CA GLY A 479 -17.61 40.88 2.40
C GLY A 479 -18.08 41.73 1.21
N GLY A 480 -19.39 41.91 1.02
CA GLY A 480 -19.97 42.69 -0.09
C GLY A 480 -19.65 42.12 -1.47
N VAL A 481 -19.32 40.83 -1.55
CA VAL A 481 -18.95 40.17 -2.81
C VAL A 481 -20.23 39.84 -3.59
N PRO A 482 -20.35 40.27 -4.86
CA PRO A 482 -21.50 39.89 -5.66
C PRO A 482 -21.47 38.37 -5.92
N CYS A 483 -22.59 37.68 -5.73
CA CYS A 483 -22.66 36.22 -5.97
C CYS A 483 -22.44 35.83 -7.44
N ASN A 484 -22.62 36.77 -8.37
CA ASN A 484 -22.41 36.56 -9.81
C ASN A 484 -20.94 36.76 -10.26
N VAL A 485 -19.95 36.45 -9.40
CA VAL A 485 -18.53 36.54 -9.81
C VAL A 485 -18.24 35.55 -10.93
N ARG A 486 -17.52 36.02 -11.97
CA ARG A 486 -17.05 35.21 -13.12
C ARG A 486 -18.21 34.44 -13.79
N ASP A 487 -19.33 35.12 -14.00
CA ASP A 487 -20.52 34.59 -14.68
C ASP A 487 -21.15 33.41 -13.93
N GLY A 488 -21.36 33.57 -12.62
CA GLY A 488 -22.07 32.59 -11.78
C GLY A 488 -21.33 31.26 -11.57
N LYS A 489 -19.99 31.23 -11.65
CA LYS A 489 -19.20 30.01 -11.38
C LYS A 489 -19.51 29.36 -10.03
N ALA A 490 -19.79 30.16 -9.00
CA ALA A 490 -20.16 29.63 -7.69
C ALA A 490 -21.44 28.77 -7.76
N LEU A 491 -22.43 29.17 -8.56
CA LEU A 491 -23.67 28.40 -8.77
C LEU A 491 -23.39 27.08 -9.49
N ILE A 492 -22.51 27.10 -10.51
CA ILE A 492 -22.09 25.89 -11.23
C ILE A 492 -21.36 24.92 -10.29
N HIS A 493 -20.45 25.41 -9.45
CA HIS A 493 -19.75 24.56 -8.49
C HIS A 493 -20.66 23.99 -7.40
N ALA A 494 -21.65 24.77 -6.94
CA ALA A 494 -22.69 24.26 -6.04
C ALA A 494 -23.52 23.15 -6.72
N ALA A 495 -23.81 23.31 -8.01
CA ALA A 495 -24.53 22.31 -8.81
C ALA A 495 -23.73 21.02 -9.00
N VAL A 496 -22.44 21.12 -9.34
CA VAL A 496 -21.50 19.97 -9.42
C VAL A 496 -21.41 19.21 -8.09
N LYS A 497 -21.45 19.91 -6.95
CA LYS A 497 -21.39 19.27 -5.64
C LYS A 497 -22.72 18.64 -5.19
N GLY A 498 -23.83 19.03 -5.82
CA GLY A 498 -25.17 18.65 -5.37
C GLY A 498 -25.64 19.43 -4.13
N ASP A 499 -25.03 20.57 -3.82
CA ASP A 499 -25.39 21.38 -2.65
C ASP A 499 -26.58 22.30 -2.97
N LEU A 500 -27.79 21.72 -2.86
CA LEU A 500 -29.04 22.42 -3.08
C LEU A 500 -29.19 23.66 -2.17
N GLN A 501 -28.69 23.64 -0.93
CA GLN A 501 -28.85 24.75 0.00
C GLN A 501 -28.02 25.96 -0.42
N THR A 502 -26.78 25.73 -0.84
CA THR A 502 -25.92 26.78 -1.40
C THR A 502 -26.47 27.31 -2.70
N LEU A 503 -26.98 26.43 -3.55
CA LEU A 503 -27.57 26.82 -4.84
C LEU A 503 -28.83 27.68 -4.65
N ARG A 504 -29.74 27.29 -3.74
CA ARG A 504 -30.91 28.10 -3.35
C ARG A 504 -30.52 29.47 -2.84
N TYR A 505 -29.52 29.54 -1.96
CA TYR A 505 -29.02 30.82 -1.46
C TYR A 505 -28.49 31.71 -2.59
N LEU A 506 -27.64 31.17 -3.47
CA LEU A 506 -27.07 31.91 -4.59
C LEU A 506 -28.14 32.43 -5.57
N HIS A 507 -29.21 31.66 -5.79
CA HIS A 507 -30.31 32.07 -6.66
C HIS A 507 -31.27 33.05 -5.98
N GLU A 508 -31.87 32.67 -4.85
CA GLU A 508 -32.94 33.42 -4.17
C GLU A 508 -32.41 34.71 -3.53
N THR A 509 -31.23 34.68 -2.90
CA THR A 509 -30.65 35.83 -2.19
C THR A 509 -29.52 36.50 -2.95
N GLY A 510 -28.67 35.71 -3.61
CA GLY A 510 -27.54 36.20 -4.40
C GLY A 510 -27.93 36.77 -5.77
N GLY A 511 -29.18 36.56 -6.22
CA GLY A 511 -29.69 37.05 -7.49
C GLY A 511 -28.97 36.48 -8.72
N VAL A 512 -28.28 35.33 -8.58
CA VAL A 512 -27.57 34.70 -9.69
C VAL A 512 -28.60 33.99 -10.59
N PRO A 513 -28.65 34.30 -11.89
CA PRO A 513 -29.54 33.59 -12.80
C PRO A 513 -29.09 32.14 -12.96
N CYS A 514 -30.03 31.19 -12.90
CA CYS A 514 -29.72 29.76 -13.06
C CYS A 514 -29.22 29.41 -14.48
N GLY A 515 -29.58 30.21 -15.49
CA GLY A 515 -29.20 30.03 -16.90
C GLY A 515 -27.79 30.51 -17.26
N VAL A 516 -26.90 30.73 -16.29
CA VAL A 516 -25.51 31.14 -16.57
C VAL A 516 -24.80 30.14 -17.49
N ARG A 517 -24.01 30.67 -18.44
CA ARG A 517 -23.23 29.88 -19.41
C ARG A 517 -24.08 28.86 -20.15
N ASP A 518 -25.22 29.31 -20.68
CA ASP A 518 -26.17 28.50 -21.44
C ASP A 518 -26.64 27.26 -20.67
N GLY A 519 -26.92 27.44 -19.37
CA GLY A 519 -27.45 26.38 -18.51
C GLY A 519 -26.42 25.33 -18.07
N LEU A 520 -25.12 25.60 -18.14
CA LEU A 520 -24.07 24.64 -17.77
C LEU A 520 -24.25 24.01 -16.36
N ALA A 521 -24.90 24.71 -15.42
CA ALA A 521 -25.20 24.17 -14.10
C ALA A 521 -26.10 22.92 -14.16
N ILE A 522 -27.11 22.88 -15.03
CA ILE A 522 -28.01 21.72 -15.15
C ILE A 522 -27.27 20.54 -15.78
N VAL A 523 -26.41 20.81 -16.76
CA VAL A 523 -25.57 19.81 -17.44
C VAL A 523 -24.62 19.14 -16.43
N ARG A 524 -23.93 19.94 -15.60
CA ARG A 524 -23.00 19.42 -14.59
C ARG A 524 -23.71 18.70 -13.45
N ALA A 525 -24.86 19.19 -13.00
CA ALA A 525 -25.66 18.48 -12.00
C ALA A 525 -26.17 17.13 -12.54
N ALA A 526 -26.47 17.06 -13.84
CA ALA A 526 -26.91 15.82 -14.48
C ALA A 526 -25.78 14.80 -14.65
N GLU A 527 -24.59 15.27 -15.02
CA GLU A 527 -23.34 14.47 -15.09
C GLU A 527 -23.01 13.82 -13.73
N GLU A 528 -23.19 14.55 -12.62
CA GLU A 528 -22.90 14.07 -11.26
C GLU A 528 -24.10 13.36 -10.57
N GLY A 529 -25.25 13.26 -11.25
CA GLY A 529 -26.40 12.52 -10.76
C GLY A 529 -27.25 13.22 -9.70
N HIS A 530 -27.16 14.54 -9.58
CA HIS A 530 -27.84 15.32 -8.55
C HIS A 530 -29.28 15.71 -8.94
N LEU A 531 -30.21 14.74 -8.89
CA LEU A 531 -31.61 14.93 -9.28
C LEU A 531 -32.29 16.14 -8.62
N GLU A 532 -32.14 16.33 -7.31
CA GLU A 532 -32.77 17.44 -6.58
C GLU A 532 -32.31 18.81 -7.09
N VAL A 533 -31.03 18.92 -7.49
CA VAL A 533 -30.48 20.14 -8.08
C VAL A 533 -31.02 20.35 -9.49
N VAL A 534 -31.08 19.28 -10.30
CA VAL A 534 -31.64 19.35 -11.67
C VAL A 534 -33.11 19.79 -11.63
N GLN A 535 -33.91 19.23 -10.72
CA GLN A 535 -35.30 19.62 -10.48
C GLN A 535 -35.41 21.10 -10.11
N PHE A 536 -34.60 21.56 -9.15
CA PHE A 536 -34.60 22.96 -8.73
C PHE A 536 -34.23 23.91 -9.88
N LEU A 537 -33.17 23.59 -10.64
CA LEU A 537 -32.70 24.42 -11.76
C LEU A 537 -33.74 24.51 -12.88
N HIS A 538 -34.49 23.43 -13.13
CA HIS A 538 -35.56 23.41 -14.12
C HIS A 538 -36.83 24.13 -13.64
N GLU A 539 -37.39 23.71 -12.50
CA GLU A 539 -38.70 24.15 -12.02
C GLU A 539 -38.67 25.57 -11.44
N THR A 540 -37.63 25.89 -10.65
CA THR A 540 -37.49 27.20 -10.01
C THR A 540 -36.59 28.13 -10.81
N GLY A 541 -35.49 27.60 -11.34
CA GLY A 541 -34.53 28.35 -12.13
C GLY A 541 -34.96 28.68 -13.56
N GLY A 542 -36.02 28.02 -14.06
CA GLY A 542 -36.54 28.22 -15.42
C GLY A 542 -35.57 27.81 -16.52
N VAL A 543 -34.55 27.01 -16.21
CA VAL A 543 -33.56 26.55 -17.19
C VAL A 543 -34.18 25.43 -18.02
N PRO A 544 -34.21 25.54 -19.37
CA PRO A 544 -34.70 24.46 -20.20
C PRO A 544 -33.75 23.26 -20.10
N CYS A 545 -34.30 22.05 -19.98
CA CYS A 545 -33.48 20.83 -19.89
C CYS A 545 -32.70 20.52 -21.19
N GLY A 546 -33.19 21.01 -22.34
CA GLY A 546 -32.57 20.81 -23.66
C GLY A 546 -31.42 21.77 -24.00
N VAL A 547 -30.81 22.43 -23.02
CA VAL A 547 -29.63 23.28 -23.27
C VAL A 547 -28.48 22.47 -23.86
N GLN A 548 -27.61 23.16 -24.62
CA GLN A 548 -26.43 22.55 -25.26
C GLN A 548 -26.77 21.28 -26.05
N ASP A 549 -27.84 21.35 -26.85
CA ASP A 549 -28.33 20.26 -27.70
C ASP A 549 -28.58 18.96 -26.91
N GLY A 550 -29.10 19.08 -25.69
CA GLY A 550 -29.45 17.95 -24.83
C GLY A 550 -28.26 17.28 -24.14
N LEU A 551 -27.09 17.91 -24.06
CA LEU A 551 -25.89 17.33 -23.44
C LEU A 551 -26.11 16.74 -22.03
N ALA A 552 -27.03 17.31 -21.24
CA ALA A 552 -27.38 16.80 -19.92
C ALA A 552 -27.87 15.34 -19.95
N ILE A 553 -28.66 14.95 -20.97
CA ILE A 553 -29.16 13.56 -21.08
C ILE A 553 -28.04 12.60 -21.47
N VAL A 554 -27.10 13.06 -22.32
CA VAL A 554 -25.95 12.28 -22.78
C VAL A 554 -25.00 11.98 -21.60
N LEU A 555 -24.66 13.00 -20.80
CA LEU A 555 -23.78 12.83 -19.64
C LEU A 555 -24.44 12.01 -18.52
N ALA A 556 -25.74 12.22 -18.25
CA ALA A 556 -26.47 11.39 -17.30
C ALA A 556 -26.52 9.91 -17.74
N ALA A 557 -26.67 9.66 -19.05
CA ALA A 557 -26.63 8.31 -19.61
C ALA A 557 -25.23 7.68 -19.53
N GLU A 558 -24.18 8.45 -19.82
CA GLU A 558 -22.78 8.03 -19.74
C GLU A 558 -22.42 7.57 -18.31
N GLU A 559 -22.79 8.36 -17.30
CA GLU A 559 -22.48 8.06 -15.90
C GLU A 559 -23.47 7.08 -15.25
N GLY A 560 -24.62 6.83 -15.90
CA GLY A 560 -25.61 5.84 -15.48
C GLY A 560 -26.64 6.36 -14.48
N HIS A 561 -26.86 7.67 -14.43
CA HIS A 561 -27.81 8.32 -13.53
C HIS A 561 -29.23 8.23 -14.10
N LEU A 562 -29.85 7.05 -13.95
CA LEU A 562 -31.16 6.72 -14.51
C LEU A 562 -32.26 7.67 -14.04
N GLU A 563 -32.29 8.05 -12.77
CA GLU A 563 -33.34 8.90 -12.22
C GLU A 563 -33.28 10.32 -12.80
N VAL A 564 -32.07 10.84 -13.02
CA VAL A 564 -31.86 12.13 -13.69
C VAL A 564 -32.28 12.04 -15.15
N LEU A 565 -31.86 10.97 -15.85
CA LEU A 565 -32.20 10.74 -17.24
C LEU A 565 -33.73 10.67 -17.44
N GLN A 566 -34.43 9.92 -16.58
CA GLN A 566 -35.90 9.84 -16.55
C GLN A 566 -36.53 11.21 -16.39
N PHE A 567 -36.05 12.01 -15.43
CA PHE A 567 -36.57 13.36 -15.22
C PHE A 567 -36.35 14.27 -16.43
N LEU A 568 -35.15 14.24 -17.04
CA LEU A 568 -34.82 15.04 -18.22
C LEU A 568 -35.67 14.66 -19.44
N HIS A 569 -35.96 13.38 -19.61
CA HIS A 569 -36.78 12.87 -20.70
C HIS A 569 -38.28 13.13 -20.48
N GLU A 570 -38.84 12.68 -19.35
CA GLU A 570 -40.28 12.67 -19.09
C GLU A 570 -40.82 14.05 -18.73
N THR A 571 -40.10 14.78 -17.88
CA THR A 571 -40.51 16.11 -17.40
C THR A 571 -39.85 17.21 -18.21
N GLY A 572 -38.55 17.06 -18.49
CA GLY A 572 -37.76 18.04 -19.24
C GLY A 572 -38.05 18.07 -20.74
N GLY A 573 -38.74 17.05 -21.28
CA GLY A 573 -39.12 16.94 -22.69
C GLY A 573 -37.92 16.83 -23.65
N VAL A 574 -36.74 16.44 -23.15
CA VAL A 574 -35.54 16.26 -23.97
C VAL A 574 -35.63 14.90 -24.66
N PRO A 575 -35.60 14.84 -26.00
CA PRO A 575 -35.69 13.57 -26.69
C PRO A 575 -34.44 12.71 -26.42
N CYS A 576 -34.59 11.39 -26.38
CA CYS A 576 -33.49 10.48 -26.05
C CYS A 576 -32.49 10.28 -27.22
N ASP A 577 -32.89 10.62 -28.44
CA ASP A 577 -32.12 10.46 -29.68
C ASP A 577 -31.26 11.68 -30.04
N VAL A 578 -31.09 12.63 -29.11
CA VAL A 578 -30.20 13.79 -29.31
C VAL A 578 -28.81 13.36 -29.75
N GLN A 579 -28.19 14.19 -30.59
CA GLN A 579 -26.85 13.95 -31.13
C GLN A 579 -26.72 12.56 -31.79
N ASP A 580 -27.74 12.18 -32.57
CA ASP A 580 -27.81 10.91 -33.29
C ASP A 580 -27.67 9.68 -32.37
N GLY A 581 -28.29 9.73 -31.19
CA GLY A 581 -28.30 8.63 -30.22
C GLY A 581 -27.01 8.47 -29.39
N GLU A 582 -26.20 9.53 -29.27
CA GLU A 582 -24.94 9.53 -28.50
C GLU A 582 -25.15 9.04 -27.05
N ALA A 583 -26.28 9.34 -26.41
CA ALA A 583 -26.60 8.87 -25.06
C ALA A 583 -26.59 7.33 -24.94
N LEU A 584 -27.14 6.62 -25.93
CA LEU A 584 -27.16 5.15 -25.96
C LEU A 584 -25.75 4.60 -26.16
N ILE A 585 -24.97 5.21 -27.05
CA ILE A 585 -23.58 4.81 -27.35
C ILE A 585 -22.70 4.98 -26.11
N ARG A 586 -22.82 6.12 -25.40
CA ARG A 586 -22.06 6.38 -24.17
C ARG A 586 -22.45 5.47 -23.02
N ALA A 587 -23.76 5.24 -22.83
CA ALA A 587 -24.24 4.26 -21.86
C ALA A 587 -23.69 2.86 -22.16
N ALA A 588 -23.62 2.47 -23.44
CA ALA A 588 -23.07 1.18 -23.85
C ALA A 588 -21.57 1.09 -23.57
N GLN A 589 -20.81 2.13 -23.94
CA GLN A 589 -19.38 2.22 -23.72
C GLN A 589 -19.01 2.17 -22.23
N ARG A 590 -19.82 2.74 -21.34
CA ARG A 590 -19.58 2.75 -19.88
C ARG A 590 -20.24 1.58 -19.14
N GLY A 591 -20.90 0.67 -19.86
CA GLY A 591 -21.51 -0.52 -19.27
C GLY A 591 -22.78 -0.26 -18.45
N LYS A 592 -23.46 0.88 -18.68
CA LYS A 592 -24.63 1.30 -17.92
C LYS A 592 -25.90 0.63 -18.44
N LEU A 593 -26.07 -0.66 -18.13
CA LEU A 593 -27.16 -1.48 -18.67
C LEU A 593 -28.56 -0.89 -18.39
N GLN A 594 -28.83 -0.38 -17.19
CA GLN A 594 -30.18 0.10 -16.85
C GLN A 594 -30.55 1.39 -17.59
N THR A 595 -29.61 2.33 -17.76
CA THR A 595 -29.86 3.53 -18.57
C THR A 595 -30.00 3.19 -20.03
N LEU A 596 -29.17 2.28 -20.54
CA LEU A 596 -29.27 1.78 -21.91
C LEU A 596 -30.63 1.11 -22.19
N ARG A 597 -31.11 0.26 -21.28
CA ARG A 597 -32.45 -0.35 -21.37
C ARG A 597 -33.54 0.70 -21.44
N TYR A 598 -33.47 1.73 -20.61
CA TYR A 598 -34.44 2.81 -20.62
C TYR A 598 -34.41 3.61 -21.94
N LEU A 599 -33.22 3.98 -22.42
CA LEU A 599 -33.03 4.72 -23.67
C LEU A 599 -33.60 3.96 -24.88
N HIS A 600 -33.40 2.64 -24.92
CA HIS A 600 -33.94 1.82 -26.00
C HIS A 600 -35.45 1.57 -25.86
N GLN A 601 -35.89 1.06 -24.71
CA GLN A 601 -37.27 0.56 -24.52
C GLN A 601 -38.29 1.69 -24.35
N THR A 602 -37.91 2.76 -23.65
CA THR A 602 -38.80 3.89 -23.34
C THR A 602 -38.44 5.10 -24.18
N GLY A 603 -37.15 5.37 -24.38
CA GLY A 603 -36.66 6.48 -25.19
C GLY A 603 -36.78 6.26 -26.70
N GLY A 604 -37.03 5.02 -27.15
CA GLY A 604 -37.20 4.68 -28.57
C GLY A 604 -35.94 4.80 -29.41
N VAL A 605 -34.76 4.93 -28.78
CA VAL A 605 -33.48 5.04 -29.51
C VAL A 605 -33.13 3.65 -30.08
N PRO A 606 -32.90 3.53 -31.39
CA PRO A 606 -32.57 2.24 -31.97
C PRO A 606 -31.15 1.80 -31.57
N CYS A 607 -30.91 0.50 -31.50
CA CYS A 607 -29.63 -0.05 -31.05
C CYS A 607 -28.52 0.02 -32.11
N ASP A 608 -28.90 0.21 -33.39
CA ASP A 608 -28.02 0.26 -34.56
C ASP A 608 -27.52 1.67 -34.89
N VAL A 609 -27.69 2.62 -33.97
CA VAL A 609 -27.21 4.01 -34.11
C VAL A 609 -25.73 4.05 -34.51
N ARG A 610 -25.44 4.85 -35.53
CA ARG A 610 -24.10 5.05 -36.08
C ARG A 610 -23.40 3.73 -36.44
N ASP A 611 -24.13 2.86 -37.14
CA ASP A 611 -23.65 1.56 -37.65
C ASP A 611 -23.19 0.61 -36.52
N ASP A 612 -24.08 0.35 -35.55
CA ASP A 612 -23.84 -0.55 -34.40
C ASP A 612 -22.64 -0.15 -33.52
N LEU A 613 -22.23 1.12 -33.51
CA LEU A 613 -21.07 1.57 -32.74
C LEU A 613 -21.19 1.24 -31.23
N ALA A 614 -22.40 1.24 -30.69
CA ALA A 614 -22.69 0.89 -29.31
C ALA A 614 -22.19 -0.51 -28.92
N ILE A 615 -22.42 -1.54 -29.76
CA ILE A 615 -21.98 -2.91 -29.45
C ILE A 615 -20.46 -3.01 -29.56
N VAL A 616 -19.84 -2.38 -30.56
CA VAL A 616 -18.38 -2.39 -30.75
C VAL A 616 -17.68 -1.77 -29.55
N LEU A 617 -18.16 -0.63 -29.05
CA LEU A 617 -17.60 0.02 -27.87
C LEU A 617 -17.84 -0.79 -26.60
N ALA A 618 -19.04 -1.35 -26.40
CA ALA A 618 -19.33 -2.23 -25.27
C ALA A 618 -18.41 -3.47 -25.24
N VAL A 619 -18.11 -4.06 -26.41
CA VAL A 619 -17.18 -5.19 -26.53
C VAL A 619 -15.74 -4.78 -26.22
N LYS A 620 -15.31 -3.63 -26.75
CA LYS A 620 -13.98 -3.07 -26.50
C LYS A 620 -13.74 -2.82 -25.01
N GLU A 621 -14.72 -2.27 -24.31
CA GLU A 621 -14.62 -1.97 -22.88
C GLU A 621 -14.99 -3.19 -21.98
N GLY A 622 -15.41 -4.31 -22.57
CA GLY A 622 -15.59 -5.58 -21.85
C GLY A 622 -16.95 -5.76 -21.16
N HIS A 623 -17.98 -5.02 -21.56
CA HIS A 623 -19.29 -5.02 -20.91
C HIS A 623 -20.23 -6.12 -21.44
N LEU A 624 -20.02 -7.37 -21.01
CA LEU A 624 -20.77 -8.55 -21.47
C LEU A 624 -22.30 -8.38 -21.40
N GLU A 625 -22.84 -7.92 -20.27
CA GLU A 625 -24.30 -7.81 -20.09
C GLU A 625 -24.94 -6.80 -21.07
N VAL A 626 -24.22 -5.72 -21.38
CA VAL A 626 -24.63 -4.74 -22.41
C VAL A 626 -24.58 -5.36 -23.79
N VAL A 627 -23.50 -6.10 -24.10
CA VAL A 627 -23.36 -6.80 -25.38
C VAL A 627 -24.49 -7.81 -25.58
N GLN A 628 -24.85 -8.57 -24.54
CA GLN A 628 -25.97 -9.50 -24.57
C GLN A 628 -27.28 -8.77 -24.87
N PHE A 629 -27.55 -7.68 -24.16
CA PHE A 629 -28.75 -6.90 -24.37
C PHE A 629 -28.83 -6.31 -25.78
N LEU A 630 -27.77 -5.65 -26.26
CA LEU A 630 -27.73 -5.02 -27.59
C LEU A 630 -27.89 -6.06 -28.71
N HIS A 631 -27.26 -7.22 -28.55
CA HIS A 631 -27.36 -8.32 -29.51
C HIS A 631 -28.77 -8.94 -29.55
N GLU A 632 -29.39 -9.17 -28.39
CA GLU A 632 -30.73 -9.76 -28.29
C GLU A 632 -31.85 -8.81 -28.75
N THR A 633 -31.67 -7.50 -28.56
CA THR A 633 -32.71 -6.50 -28.85
C THR A 633 -32.55 -5.80 -30.20
N GLY A 634 -31.31 -5.58 -30.66
CA GLY A 634 -31.03 -4.85 -31.89
C GLY A 634 -31.31 -5.64 -33.17
N GLY A 635 -31.52 -6.96 -33.07
CA GLY A 635 -31.69 -7.82 -34.25
C GLY A 635 -30.50 -7.71 -35.21
N VAL A 636 -29.32 -7.36 -34.69
CA VAL A 636 -28.13 -7.01 -35.45
C VAL A 636 -27.82 -8.18 -36.39
N PRO A 637 -27.97 -8.02 -37.71
CA PRO A 637 -27.54 -9.04 -38.65
C PRO A 637 -26.04 -9.31 -38.42
N CYS A 638 -25.56 -10.51 -38.73
CA CYS A 638 -24.14 -10.85 -38.66
C CYS A 638 -23.32 -10.08 -39.72
N ASP A 639 -23.31 -8.74 -39.66
CA ASP A 639 -22.65 -7.84 -40.58
C ASP A 639 -21.23 -7.49 -40.09
N VAL A 640 -20.49 -6.78 -40.95
CA VAL A 640 -19.06 -6.47 -40.85
C VAL A 640 -18.63 -5.90 -39.48
N TYR A 641 -19.52 -5.19 -38.79
CA TYR A 641 -19.24 -4.54 -37.50
C TYR A 641 -19.29 -5.49 -36.29
N VAL A 642 -20.12 -6.54 -36.32
CA VAL A 642 -20.07 -7.61 -35.30
C VAL A 642 -18.76 -8.40 -35.43
N GLY A 643 -18.27 -8.55 -36.67
CA GLY A 643 -16.92 -9.06 -36.94
C GLY A 643 -15.81 -8.19 -36.34
N GLU A 644 -15.91 -6.86 -36.45
CA GLU A 644 -15.01 -5.93 -35.76
C GLU A 644 -15.10 -6.09 -34.24
N ALA A 645 -16.30 -6.25 -33.69
CA ALA A 645 -16.50 -6.50 -32.26
C ALA A 645 -15.79 -7.79 -31.81
N LEU A 646 -15.90 -8.90 -32.55
CA LEU A 646 -15.17 -10.14 -32.26
C LEU A 646 -13.65 -9.92 -32.27
N LEU A 647 -13.12 -9.19 -33.26
CA LEU A 647 -11.70 -8.85 -33.33
C LEU A 647 -11.25 -8.02 -32.13
N ARG A 648 -12.05 -7.05 -31.68
CA ARG A 648 -11.77 -6.26 -30.48
C ARG A 648 -11.83 -7.12 -29.21
N ALA A 649 -12.79 -8.04 -29.11
CA ALA A 649 -12.86 -8.99 -27.99
C ALA A 649 -11.60 -9.87 -27.92
N ALA A 650 -11.12 -10.34 -29.07
CA ALA A 650 -9.90 -11.13 -29.16
C ALA A 650 -8.65 -10.31 -28.78
N GLN A 651 -8.57 -9.07 -29.28
CA GLN A 651 -7.49 -8.14 -28.97
C GLN A 651 -7.42 -7.74 -27.49
N GLN A 652 -8.56 -7.65 -26.80
CA GLN A 652 -8.62 -7.29 -25.37
C GLN A 652 -8.56 -8.51 -24.44
N GLY A 653 -8.58 -9.73 -24.98
CA GLY A 653 -8.56 -10.96 -24.19
C GLY A 653 -9.90 -11.29 -23.53
N ASN A 654 -11.00 -10.68 -23.97
CA ASN A 654 -12.34 -10.84 -23.41
C ASN A 654 -13.00 -12.15 -23.86
N LEU A 655 -12.51 -13.29 -23.34
CA LEU A 655 -12.98 -14.63 -23.69
C LEU A 655 -14.49 -14.80 -23.53
N GLN A 656 -15.10 -14.23 -22.49
CA GLN A 656 -16.55 -14.42 -22.25
C GLN A 656 -17.41 -13.79 -23.35
N ILE A 657 -17.05 -12.57 -23.77
CA ILE A 657 -17.72 -11.89 -24.88
C ILE A 657 -17.46 -12.62 -26.18
N LEU A 658 -16.23 -13.07 -26.41
CA LEU A 658 -15.87 -13.80 -27.61
C LEU A 658 -16.64 -15.14 -27.71
N ARG A 659 -16.77 -15.88 -26.60
CA ARG A 659 -17.61 -17.10 -26.52
C ARG A 659 -19.06 -16.79 -26.82
N TYR A 660 -19.60 -15.72 -26.25
CA TYR A 660 -20.97 -15.30 -26.51
C TYR A 660 -21.17 -14.96 -28.00
N LEU A 661 -20.39 -14.04 -28.56
CA LEU A 661 -20.51 -13.63 -29.97
C LEU A 661 -20.36 -14.81 -30.95
N HIS A 662 -19.50 -15.77 -30.63
CA HIS A 662 -19.34 -16.98 -31.45
C HIS A 662 -20.51 -17.96 -31.31
N GLN A 663 -20.89 -18.31 -30.07
CA GLN A 663 -21.88 -19.37 -29.80
C GLN A 663 -23.32 -18.92 -30.02
N THR A 664 -23.66 -17.69 -29.63
CA THR A 664 -25.03 -17.16 -29.70
C THR A 664 -25.19 -16.14 -30.82
N GLY A 665 -24.13 -15.40 -31.16
CA GLY A 665 -24.14 -14.43 -32.26
C GLY A 665 -23.88 -15.02 -33.65
N GLY A 666 -23.54 -16.31 -33.74
CA GLY A 666 -23.33 -17.00 -35.01
C GLY A 666 -22.17 -16.44 -35.84
N VAL A 667 -21.30 -15.63 -35.25
CA VAL A 667 -20.17 -15.02 -35.94
C VAL A 667 -19.07 -16.07 -36.10
N PRO A 668 -18.69 -16.46 -37.32
CA PRO A 668 -17.59 -17.40 -37.54
C PRO A 668 -16.30 -16.77 -37.02
N CYS A 669 -15.49 -17.51 -36.26
CA CYS A 669 -14.28 -16.91 -35.71
C CYS A 669 -13.20 -16.62 -36.78
N GLY A 670 -13.40 -17.10 -38.01
CA GLY A 670 -12.63 -16.78 -39.22
C GLY A 670 -12.91 -15.42 -39.87
N VAL A 671 -13.59 -14.48 -39.19
CA VAL A 671 -13.75 -13.11 -39.70
C VAL A 671 -12.39 -12.52 -40.12
N ARG A 672 -12.36 -11.89 -41.32
CA ARG A 672 -11.16 -11.28 -41.93
C ARG A 672 -9.98 -12.27 -41.97
N ASP A 673 -10.25 -13.48 -42.44
CA ASP A 673 -9.28 -14.55 -42.65
C ASP A 673 -8.49 -14.90 -41.39
N GLY A 674 -9.14 -14.91 -40.22
CA GLY A 674 -8.51 -15.36 -38.97
C GLY A 674 -7.68 -14.33 -38.22
N LEU A 675 -7.86 -13.04 -38.51
CA LEU A 675 -7.14 -11.93 -37.85
C LEU A 675 -7.28 -11.95 -36.31
N ALA A 676 -8.34 -12.55 -35.77
CA ALA A 676 -8.54 -12.72 -34.32
C ALA A 676 -7.38 -13.48 -33.64
N ILE A 677 -6.87 -14.55 -34.27
CA ILE A 677 -5.72 -15.32 -33.74
C ILE A 677 -4.46 -14.46 -33.75
N VAL A 678 -4.25 -13.66 -34.79
CA VAL A 678 -3.08 -12.76 -34.89
C VAL A 678 -3.12 -11.70 -33.79
N LEU A 679 -4.28 -11.08 -33.55
CA LEU A 679 -4.44 -10.07 -32.49
C LEU A 679 -4.30 -10.69 -31.09
N ALA A 680 -4.92 -11.84 -30.84
CA ALA A 680 -4.78 -12.55 -29.57
C ALA A 680 -3.33 -13.02 -29.31
N GLY A 681 -2.63 -13.49 -30.35
CA GLY A 681 -1.22 -13.86 -30.30
C GLY A 681 -0.31 -12.66 -30.03
N LYS A 682 -0.55 -11.56 -30.74
CA LYS A 682 0.18 -10.30 -30.54
C LYS A 682 0.05 -9.79 -29.10
N GLU A 683 -1.14 -9.77 -28.53
CA GLU A 683 -1.40 -9.23 -27.19
C GLU A 683 -1.24 -10.29 -26.07
N GLY A 684 -0.94 -11.56 -26.43
CA GLY A 684 -0.58 -12.61 -25.47
C GLY A 684 -1.76 -13.30 -24.79
N HIS A 685 -2.96 -13.23 -25.36
CA HIS A 685 -4.19 -13.76 -24.76
C HIS A 685 -4.36 -15.27 -24.98
N ILE A 686 -3.63 -16.07 -24.21
CA ILE A 686 -3.59 -17.55 -24.32
C ILE A 686 -4.98 -18.19 -24.26
N LYS A 687 -5.84 -17.77 -23.32
CA LYS A 687 -7.18 -18.37 -23.19
C LYS A 687 -8.06 -18.11 -24.40
N VAL A 688 -7.88 -16.97 -25.07
CA VAL A 688 -8.56 -16.66 -26.33
C VAL A 688 -7.97 -17.50 -27.45
N LEU A 689 -6.64 -17.62 -27.53
CA LEU A 689 -5.98 -18.49 -28.51
C LEU A 689 -6.42 -19.95 -28.38
N GLN A 690 -6.48 -20.47 -27.16
CA GLN A 690 -6.97 -21.82 -26.87
C GLN A 690 -8.40 -22.01 -27.37
N PHE A 691 -9.28 -21.08 -27.05
CA PHE A 691 -10.66 -21.13 -27.53
C PHE A 691 -10.75 -21.08 -29.06
N LEU A 692 -10.05 -20.14 -29.71
CA LEU A 692 -10.05 -20.00 -31.18
C LEU A 692 -9.43 -21.21 -31.90
N HIS A 693 -8.48 -21.89 -31.26
CA HIS A 693 -7.88 -23.10 -31.77
C HIS A 693 -8.81 -24.31 -31.57
N GLU A 694 -9.46 -24.43 -30.41
CA GLU A 694 -10.40 -25.51 -30.08
C GLU A 694 -11.69 -25.46 -30.92
N THR A 695 -12.14 -24.27 -31.35
CA THR A 695 -13.30 -24.15 -32.24
C THR A 695 -13.01 -24.68 -33.65
N GLY A 696 -11.75 -24.65 -34.08
CA GLY A 696 -11.32 -25.22 -35.37
C GLY A 696 -11.69 -24.41 -36.61
N ASP A 697 -12.32 -23.23 -36.48
CA ASP A 697 -12.69 -22.42 -37.65
C ASP A 697 -11.51 -21.63 -38.23
N VAL A 698 -10.40 -21.50 -37.50
CA VAL A 698 -9.24 -20.70 -37.92
C VAL A 698 -7.95 -21.48 -37.67
N PRO A 699 -7.12 -21.69 -38.71
CA PRO A 699 -5.86 -22.39 -38.52
C PRO A 699 -4.84 -21.47 -37.82
N CYS A 700 -3.95 -22.04 -36.99
CA CYS A 700 -2.99 -21.25 -36.22
C CYS A 700 -1.89 -20.62 -37.09
N ASP A 701 -1.68 -21.12 -38.31
CA ASP A 701 -0.68 -20.65 -39.29
C ASP A 701 -1.22 -19.57 -40.25
N VAL A 702 -2.36 -18.94 -39.93
CA VAL A 702 -2.92 -17.82 -40.68
C VAL A 702 -1.86 -16.77 -41.02
N TYR A 703 -1.88 -16.32 -42.29
CA TYR A 703 -0.89 -15.44 -42.90
C TYR A 703 0.56 -15.95 -42.72
N ASP A 704 0.81 -17.25 -42.95
CA ASP A 704 2.11 -17.90 -42.78
C ASP A 704 2.69 -17.72 -41.36
N GLY A 705 1.86 -17.95 -40.34
CA GLY A 705 2.27 -17.87 -38.93
C GLY A 705 2.50 -16.46 -38.39
N GLU A 706 1.79 -15.44 -38.92
CA GLU A 706 1.90 -14.05 -38.46
C GLU A 706 1.63 -13.91 -36.96
N ALA A 707 0.72 -14.71 -36.39
CA ALA A 707 0.43 -14.70 -34.96
C ALA A 707 1.68 -15.04 -34.11
N LEU A 708 2.47 -16.03 -34.54
CA LEU A 708 3.71 -16.43 -33.88
C LEU A 708 4.77 -15.32 -33.99
N ILE A 709 4.89 -14.71 -35.18
CA ILE A 709 5.79 -13.58 -35.44
C ILE A 709 5.45 -12.38 -34.55
N ARG A 710 4.16 -12.05 -34.40
CA ARG A 710 3.70 -10.93 -33.56
C ARG A 710 3.82 -11.21 -32.07
N ALA A 711 3.58 -12.45 -31.64
CA ALA A 711 3.85 -12.88 -30.28
C ALA A 711 5.34 -12.72 -29.94
N ALA A 712 6.23 -13.07 -30.88
CA ALA A 712 7.67 -12.90 -30.71
C ALA A 712 8.07 -11.42 -30.58
N GLN A 713 7.46 -10.56 -31.41
CA GLN A 713 7.69 -9.12 -31.39
C GLN A 713 7.33 -8.47 -30.04
N GLN A 714 6.23 -8.91 -29.41
CA GLN A 714 5.73 -8.35 -28.14
C GLN A 714 6.28 -9.06 -26.89
N ASP A 715 7.15 -10.05 -27.05
CA ASP A 715 7.67 -10.91 -25.96
C ASP A 715 6.61 -11.74 -25.23
N ASN A 716 5.54 -12.10 -25.94
CA ASN A 716 4.48 -12.94 -25.42
C ASN A 716 4.86 -14.42 -25.52
N LEU A 717 5.89 -14.81 -24.76
CA LEU A 717 6.51 -16.14 -24.80
C LEU A 717 5.50 -17.28 -24.62
N GLN A 718 4.50 -17.12 -23.75
CA GLN A 718 3.51 -18.15 -23.51
C GLN A 718 2.56 -18.35 -24.70
N ALA A 719 2.14 -17.26 -25.35
CA ALA A 719 1.36 -17.34 -26.58
C ALA A 719 2.18 -17.93 -27.72
N LEU A 720 3.46 -17.56 -27.82
CA LEU A 720 4.40 -18.09 -28.79
C LEU A 720 4.60 -19.61 -28.62
N ARG A 721 4.84 -20.07 -27.38
CA ARG A 721 4.93 -21.51 -27.03
C ARG A 721 3.66 -22.25 -27.41
N TYR A 722 2.51 -21.69 -27.07
CA TYR A 722 1.23 -22.29 -27.41
C TYR A 722 1.03 -22.44 -28.93
N LEU A 723 1.30 -21.37 -29.69
CA LEU A 723 1.19 -21.38 -31.16
C LEU A 723 2.16 -22.37 -31.81
N HIS A 724 3.37 -22.53 -31.25
CA HIS A 724 4.36 -23.48 -31.74
C HIS A 724 4.01 -24.93 -31.36
N GLU A 725 3.91 -25.23 -30.07
CA GLU A 725 3.79 -26.60 -29.54
C GLU A 725 2.40 -27.19 -29.76
N SER A 726 1.35 -26.39 -29.54
CA SER A 726 -0.04 -26.85 -29.67
C SER A 726 -0.63 -26.48 -31.03
N GLY A 727 -0.34 -25.26 -31.53
CA GLY A 727 -0.83 -24.78 -32.82
C GLY A 727 -0.08 -25.32 -34.03
N GLY A 728 1.05 -26.00 -33.84
CA GLY A 728 1.84 -26.62 -34.92
C GLY A 728 2.51 -25.63 -35.87
N VAL A 729 2.60 -24.34 -35.50
CA VAL A 729 3.24 -23.31 -36.33
C VAL A 729 4.76 -23.44 -36.21
N PRO A 730 5.50 -23.66 -37.32
CA PRO A 730 6.95 -23.80 -37.23
C PRO A 730 7.60 -22.47 -36.85
N CYS A 731 8.66 -22.51 -36.03
CA CYS A 731 9.35 -21.28 -35.62
C CYS A 731 10.08 -20.56 -36.77
N ASN A 732 10.37 -21.28 -37.88
CA ASN A 732 11.09 -20.76 -39.03
C ASN A 732 10.22 -20.06 -40.08
N VAL A 733 8.95 -19.77 -39.76
CA VAL A 733 8.05 -19.05 -40.67
C VAL A 733 8.67 -17.78 -41.24
N ARG A 734 8.50 -17.60 -42.55
CA ARG A 734 9.06 -16.48 -43.33
C ARG A 734 10.55 -16.29 -43.08
N ASP A 735 11.30 -17.38 -43.20
CA ASP A 735 12.76 -17.43 -43.05
C ASP A 735 13.26 -16.94 -41.68
N GLY A 736 12.57 -17.33 -40.61
CA GLY A 736 12.97 -17.01 -39.23
C GLY A 736 12.66 -15.57 -38.79
N LYS A 737 11.67 -14.94 -39.40
CA LYS A 737 11.27 -13.54 -39.09
C LYS A 737 10.94 -13.31 -37.61
N ALA A 738 10.41 -14.32 -36.91
CA ALA A 738 10.16 -14.25 -35.47
C ALA A 738 11.45 -14.00 -34.67
N LEU A 739 12.54 -14.69 -35.01
CA LEU A 739 13.86 -14.53 -34.38
C LEU A 739 14.46 -13.17 -34.71
N ILE A 740 14.34 -12.72 -35.96
CA ILE A 740 14.81 -11.41 -36.41
C ILE A 740 14.11 -10.27 -35.66
N LEU A 741 12.77 -10.32 -35.53
CA LEU A 741 12.02 -9.31 -34.78
C LEU A 741 12.30 -9.39 -33.28
N ALA A 742 12.40 -10.59 -32.70
CA ALA A 742 12.79 -10.73 -31.29
C ALA A 742 14.16 -10.09 -31.03
N ALA A 743 15.10 -10.24 -31.97
CA ALA A 743 16.42 -9.61 -31.88
C ALA A 743 16.35 -8.08 -32.01
N GLN A 744 15.61 -7.58 -33.00
CA GLN A 744 15.43 -6.14 -33.24
C GLN A 744 14.79 -5.42 -32.04
N TRP A 745 13.84 -6.03 -31.36
CA TRP A 745 13.12 -5.43 -30.22
C TRP A 745 13.71 -5.81 -28.85
N GLY A 746 14.86 -6.50 -28.83
CA GLY A 746 15.57 -6.82 -27.59
C GLY A 746 14.93 -7.91 -26.73
N LYS A 747 14.11 -8.79 -27.32
CA LYS A 747 13.32 -9.82 -26.64
C LYS A 747 14.13 -11.08 -26.37
N LEU A 748 15.07 -10.99 -25.41
CA LEU A 748 16.04 -12.05 -25.12
C LEU A 748 15.39 -13.40 -24.73
N GLN A 749 14.33 -13.40 -23.93
CA GLN A 749 13.67 -14.64 -23.49
C GLN A 749 12.98 -15.38 -24.64
N THR A 750 12.29 -14.64 -25.50
CA THR A 750 11.72 -15.17 -26.74
C THR A 750 12.83 -15.71 -27.66
N LEU A 751 13.93 -14.97 -27.78
CA LEU A 751 15.06 -15.36 -28.62
C LEU A 751 15.74 -16.64 -28.12
N HIS A 752 15.92 -16.79 -26.80
CA HIS A 752 16.39 -18.04 -26.20
C HIS A 752 15.51 -19.22 -26.59
N TYR A 753 14.19 -19.08 -26.42
CA TYR A 753 13.26 -20.15 -26.78
C TYR A 753 13.36 -20.51 -28.27
N LEU A 754 13.34 -19.52 -29.16
CA LEU A 754 13.43 -19.75 -30.62
C LEU A 754 14.76 -20.39 -31.04
N HIS A 755 15.84 -20.17 -30.29
CA HIS A 755 17.13 -20.82 -30.51
C HIS A 755 17.15 -22.25 -29.95
N GLU A 756 16.62 -22.45 -28.74
CA GLU A 756 16.58 -23.74 -28.05
C GLU A 756 15.70 -24.77 -28.75
N THR A 757 14.64 -24.35 -29.46
CA THR A 757 13.83 -25.27 -30.28
C THR A 757 14.62 -25.86 -31.45
N GLY A 758 15.71 -25.21 -31.88
CA GLY A 758 16.57 -25.67 -32.97
C GLY A 758 15.98 -25.49 -34.38
N ASP A 759 14.77 -24.93 -34.48
CA ASP A 759 14.04 -24.77 -35.75
C ASP A 759 14.53 -23.58 -36.58
N VAL A 760 15.16 -22.58 -35.95
CA VAL A 760 15.62 -21.36 -36.62
C VAL A 760 17.13 -21.18 -36.44
N PRO A 761 17.93 -21.21 -37.52
CA PRO A 761 19.35 -20.93 -37.41
C PRO A 761 19.58 -19.47 -37.03
N CYS A 762 20.47 -19.17 -36.09
CA CYS A 762 20.76 -17.78 -35.68
C CYS A 762 21.32 -16.91 -36.81
N GLY A 763 21.94 -17.52 -37.82
CA GLY A 763 22.45 -16.86 -39.03
C GLY A 763 21.41 -16.66 -40.14
N VAL A 764 20.10 -16.71 -39.84
CA VAL A 764 19.06 -16.43 -40.84
C VAL A 764 19.28 -15.10 -41.55
N GLN A 765 19.04 -15.10 -42.87
CA GLN A 765 19.19 -13.93 -43.74
C GLN A 765 20.56 -13.24 -43.58
N ASP A 766 21.64 -14.02 -43.66
CA ASP A 766 23.02 -13.57 -43.55
C ASP A 766 23.33 -12.79 -42.27
N GLY A 767 22.73 -13.20 -41.14
CA GLY A 767 22.95 -12.56 -39.84
C GLY A 767 22.16 -11.27 -39.61
N LEU A 768 21.07 -11.03 -40.34
CA LEU A 768 20.26 -9.81 -40.18
C LEU A 768 19.79 -9.56 -38.73
N ALA A 769 19.56 -10.63 -37.94
CA ALA A 769 19.17 -10.53 -36.54
C ALA A 769 20.22 -9.80 -35.67
N ILE A 770 21.51 -10.08 -35.85
CA ILE A 770 22.58 -9.40 -35.09
C ILE A 770 22.75 -7.95 -35.55
N VAL A 771 22.56 -7.68 -36.85
CA VAL A 771 22.62 -6.33 -37.43
C VAL A 771 21.51 -5.43 -36.86
N LEU A 772 20.26 -5.90 -36.83
CA LEU A 772 19.14 -5.12 -36.31
C LEU A 772 19.18 -4.96 -34.79
N ALA A 773 19.60 -6.00 -34.05
CA ALA A 773 19.85 -5.87 -32.62
C ALA A 773 20.96 -4.84 -32.32
N ALA A 774 21.98 -4.76 -33.19
CA ALA A 774 23.04 -3.78 -33.08
C ALA A 774 22.58 -2.35 -33.40
N GLU A 775 21.78 -2.18 -34.45
CA GLU A 775 21.16 -0.90 -34.83
C GLU A 775 20.33 -0.30 -33.68
N GLU A 776 19.52 -1.12 -33.00
CA GLU A 776 18.67 -0.67 -31.89
C GLU A 776 19.42 -0.60 -30.55
N GLY A 777 20.61 -1.20 -30.45
CA GLY A 777 21.49 -1.13 -29.28
C GLY A 777 21.23 -2.18 -28.21
N HIS A 778 20.69 -3.34 -28.58
CA HIS A 778 20.40 -4.44 -27.66
C HIS A 778 21.65 -5.31 -27.41
N LEU A 779 22.59 -4.79 -26.59
CA LEU A 779 23.87 -5.44 -26.31
C LEU A 779 23.75 -6.91 -25.88
N GLU A 780 22.84 -7.24 -24.96
CA GLU A 780 22.70 -8.62 -24.46
C GLU A 780 22.21 -9.59 -25.54
N VAL A 781 21.37 -9.13 -26.46
CA VAL A 781 20.96 -9.91 -27.63
C VAL A 781 22.12 -10.09 -28.60
N VAL A 782 22.90 -9.03 -28.86
CA VAL A 782 24.09 -9.10 -29.73
C VAL A 782 25.12 -10.07 -29.16
N ARG A 783 25.37 -10.02 -27.84
CA ARG A 783 26.25 -10.96 -27.13
C ARG A 783 25.76 -12.38 -27.25
N TYR A 784 24.46 -12.61 -27.07
CA TYR A 784 23.88 -13.94 -27.20
C TYR A 784 24.03 -14.48 -28.64
N LEU A 785 23.60 -13.73 -29.65
CA LEU A 785 23.69 -14.16 -31.05
C LEU A 785 25.14 -14.43 -31.48
N HIS A 786 26.10 -13.64 -30.98
CA HIS A 786 27.52 -13.86 -31.24
C HIS A 786 28.10 -15.06 -30.48
N GLN A 787 27.94 -15.12 -29.15
CA GLN A 787 28.65 -16.07 -28.30
C GLN A 787 28.00 -17.46 -28.28
N THR A 788 26.68 -17.53 -28.30
CA THR A 788 25.93 -18.80 -28.25
C THR A 788 25.30 -19.14 -29.60
N GLY A 789 24.83 -18.14 -30.34
CA GLY A 789 24.29 -18.32 -31.68
C GLY A 789 25.33 -18.55 -32.78
N GLY A 790 26.61 -18.30 -32.48
CA GLY A 790 27.73 -18.50 -33.42
C GLY A 790 27.71 -17.58 -34.64
N VAL A 791 26.96 -16.47 -34.58
CA VAL A 791 26.86 -15.49 -35.68
C VAL A 791 28.09 -14.58 -35.64
N PRO A 792 28.90 -14.51 -36.71
CA PRO A 792 30.06 -13.63 -36.76
C PRO A 792 29.69 -12.15 -36.59
N CYS A 793 30.57 -11.34 -36.00
CA CYS A 793 30.34 -9.89 -35.85
C CYS A 793 30.55 -9.10 -37.15
N ASP A 794 31.25 -9.68 -38.13
CA ASP A 794 31.59 -9.11 -39.44
C ASP A 794 30.57 -9.48 -40.53
N VAL A 795 29.39 -10.01 -40.16
CA VAL A 795 28.32 -10.30 -41.11
C VAL A 795 27.98 -9.08 -41.98
N GLN A 796 27.70 -9.35 -43.26
CA GLN A 796 27.39 -8.32 -44.26
C GLN A 796 28.46 -7.20 -44.29
N ASP A 797 29.73 -7.58 -44.33
CA ASP A 797 30.88 -6.65 -44.34
C ASP A 797 30.86 -5.66 -43.16
N GLY A 798 30.48 -6.14 -41.96
CA GLY A 798 30.45 -5.34 -40.73
C GLY A 798 29.30 -4.35 -40.62
N GLU A 799 28.21 -4.54 -41.35
CA GLU A 799 27.01 -3.69 -41.31
C GLU A 799 26.47 -3.47 -39.88
N ALA A 800 26.57 -4.48 -39.00
CA ALA A 800 26.16 -4.36 -37.59
C ALA A 800 26.93 -3.25 -36.85
N LEU A 801 28.23 -3.12 -37.10
CA LEU A 801 29.10 -2.09 -36.53
C LEU A 801 28.72 -0.71 -37.10
N ILE A 802 28.54 -0.64 -38.42
CA ILE A 802 28.19 0.60 -39.15
C ILE A 802 26.85 1.16 -38.64
N ARG A 803 25.82 0.32 -38.51
CA ARG A 803 24.49 0.77 -38.05
C ARG A 803 24.46 1.15 -36.58
N ALA A 804 25.20 0.43 -35.73
CA ALA A 804 25.36 0.81 -34.33
C ALA A 804 26.03 2.19 -34.20
N ALA A 805 27.01 2.50 -35.06
CA ALA A 805 27.65 3.81 -35.13
C ALA A 805 26.67 4.91 -35.57
N GLN A 806 25.95 4.69 -36.69
CA GLN A 806 24.96 5.65 -37.22
C GLN A 806 23.86 6.01 -36.22
N ARG A 807 23.43 5.05 -35.39
CA ARG A 807 22.41 5.25 -34.34
C ARG A 807 22.97 5.67 -32.99
N GLY A 808 24.29 5.85 -32.85
CA GLY A 808 24.96 6.28 -31.63
C GLY A 808 24.90 5.26 -30.47
N LYS A 809 24.86 3.96 -30.77
CA LYS A 809 24.74 2.89 -29.77
C LYS A 809 26.11 2.49 -29.21
N LEU A 810 26.68 3.37 -28.37
CA LEU A 810 28.07 3.28 -27.88
C LEU A 810 28.45 1.93 -27.25
N GLN A 811 27.64 1.37 -26.37
CA GLN A 811 27.98 0.11 -25.68
C GLN A 811 28.07 -1.08 -26.64
N THR A 812 27.12 -1.15 -27.57
CA THR A 812 27.08 -2.18 -28.61
C THR A 812 28.21 -1.99 -29.62
N LEU A 813 28.49 -0.74 -30.00
CA LEU A 813 29.60 -0.38 -30.89
C LEU A 813 30.94 -0.81 -30.29
N HIS A 814 31.19 -0.49 -29.01
CA HIS A 814 32.40 -0.92 -28.31
C HIS A 814 32.56 -2.43 -28.28
N TYR A 815 31.46 -3.16 -28.04
CA TYR A 815 31.48 -4.62 -28.06
C TYR A 815 31.84 -5.16 -29.45
N LEU A 816 31.11 -4.74 -30.49
CA LEU A 816 31.32 -5.19 -31.86
C LEU A 816 32.72 -4.84 -32.39
N TYR A 817 33.23 -3.65 -32.06
CA TYR A 817 34.59 -3.24 -32.41
C TYR A 817 35.64 -4.11 -31.72
N ALA A 818 35.45 -4.38 -30.42
CA ALA A 818 36.38 -5.19 -29.64
C ALA A 818 36.42 -6.67 -30.08
N THR A 819 35.32 -7.20 -30.62
CA THR A 819 35.22 -8.61 -31.02
C THR A 819 35.39 -8.87 -32.52
N GLY A 820 35.00 -7.93 -33.39
CA GLY A 820 34.94 -8.12 -34.85
C GLY A 820 35.99 -7.36 -35.68
N GLY A 821 36.64 -6.33 -35.12
CA GLY A 821 37.56 -5.47 -35.90
C GLY A 821 36.86 -4.56 -36.92
N VAL A 822 37.65 -3.79 -37.68
CA VAL A 822 37.16 -2.86 -38.72
C VAL A 822 36.79 -3.65 -39.99
N PRO A 823 35.60 -3.44 -40.59
CA PRO A 823 35.22 -4.14 -41.80
C PRO A 823 36.18 -3.91 -42.98
N CYS A 824 36.34 -4.95 -43.80
CA CYS A 824 37.28 -5.00 -44.92
C CYS A 824 37.01 -3.90 -45.96
N GLY A 825 37.72 -2.77 -45.88
CA GLY A 825 37.65 -1.69 -46.89
C GLY A 825 37.37 -0.29 -46.33
N MET A 826 37.13 -0.12 -45.03
CA MET A 826 37.16 1.20 -44.39
C MET A 826 38.56 1.50 -43.88
N GLU A 827 39.19 2.58 -44.36
CA GLU A 827 40.40 3.10 -43.73
C GLU A 827 40.04 3.55 -42.30
N ASP A 828 40.93 3.31 -41.32
CA ASP A 828 40.75 3.59 -39.88
C ASP A 828 40.25 5.03 -39.55
N GLY A 829 40.29 5.95 -40.52
CA GLY A 829 39.84 7.34 -40.42
C GLY A 829 38.35 7.59 -40.69
N GLU A 830 37.62 6.73 -41.40
CA GLU A 830 36.19 6.94 -41.71
C GLU A 830 35.24 6.37 -40.62
N ALA A 831 35.70 5.38 -39.85
CA ALA A 831 34.92 4.80 -38.75
C ALA A 831 34.91 5.67 -37.46
N TYR A 832 35.80 6.67 -37.37
CA TYR A 832 35.95 7.54 -36.19
C TYR A 832 35.17 8.87 -36.28
N THR A 833 34.68 9.23 -37.47
CA THR A 833 33.84 10.42 -37.74
C THR A 833 32.37 10.04 -37.79
#